data_AF-A0A7Y2MGM0-F1
#
_entry.id   AF-A0A7Y2MGM0-F1
#
_cell.length_a   1.000
_cell.length_b   1.000
_cell.length_c   1.000
_cell.angle_alpha   90.00
_cell.angle_beta   90.00
_cell.angle_gamma   90.00
#
_symmetry.space_group_name_H-M   'P 1'
#
loop_
_entity.id
_entity.type
_entity.pdbx_description
1 polymer ?
#
loop_
_entity_poly.entity_id
_entity_poly.type
_entity_poly.pdbx_seq_one_letter_code
_entity_poly.pdbx_strand_id
1 'polypeptide(L)'
;MTGVVTSTKSVSLAGDQRIDGLISGYAWDGTITYAFPTSSTSYSYNGEKEYSFSSISSQQQSGALFLIEQSYGNTANDGFSVEGFTNANFVVGNVDTASLRFAQSSHPSLVTAWAYTPSTDSWGGDVWFGTEYAGTENDYRFPEFGNYAGHTLAHELGHALGLKHGHEPDTNPAVVPSNYDSIEYTIMTYRTYIGDDTSGYNYEQNGAPQTFMMLDIAALQEMYGADYTTNSGNTVYKWRPNEGVTYVNGVAAITPDDNRIFATIWDGGGVDTYDLSSYTTRLTIDLRPGGHSVLSQGQLADLNGGPNNGYARGNIFNALLYHNNLASLIENVQAGSGNDTIVGNEMTNTLLGNGGNDLLDGGAGNDLLIGGVGGDTLTGGTGADTSSHETASAGVVANLANSAVNKGDAARDTYFSIENVTGSTFSDTLYGNAGANRLNGSAGNDLLIGGAGADQIVGGSGADIASYGTATVGVTASLTNSSINTGDAAEDTYSSIENLSGSLFADTLYGDVAANRLNGSAGNDLLIGGASADQLVGSSGIDTASYSTATTGVKVNLLNSSVNTGDAAGDTYFEIEDLTGSSQGDTLYGNASSNRLNGSAGNDLLIGGAGADQLIGGSGSDTASYGTATVGVKASLANSAINTGDAASDTYSQIENLSGSLFEDYLYGNALSNRINGSSGDDQINGGSGNDTLLGGAGDDTFVFLANFGKDILEDFVAASDDLISFATDIFDDFSSMFSSASQVGTDTVIAYNIDNIVTLKDVSLSSLTSDDFYFV
;
A
#
# COMPACT_ATOMS: atom_id res chain seq x y z
N MET A 1 -25.48 50.51 -17.89
CA MET A 1 -26.76 50.71 -17.19
C MET A 1 -27.87 50.18 -18.07
N THR A 2 -28.25 48.91 -17.85
CA THR A 2 -29.39 48.29 -18.53
C THR A 2 -30.69 48.84 -17.92
N GLY A 3 -31.74 49.04 -18.72
CA GLY A 3 -33.10 49.37 -18.24
C GLY A 3 -33.92 48.10 -17.98
N VAL A 4 -33.25 47.00 -17.61
CA VAL A 4 -33.87 45.69 -17.40
C VAL A 4 -34.55 45.70 -16.04
N VAL A 5 -35.84 45.44 -16.01
CA VAL A 5 -36.60 45.19 -14.78
C VAL A 5 -36.57 43.69 -14.54
N THR A 6 -35.96 43.25 -13.43
CA THR A 6 -35.85 41.84 -13.09
C THR A 6 -37.19 41.33 -12.57
N SER A 7 -37.69 40.23 -13.13
CA SER A 7 -38.88 39.53 -12.64
C SER A 7 -38.62 38.83 -11.31
N THR A 8 -39.68 38.42 -10.62
CA THR A 8 -39.60 37.56 -9.42
C THR A 8 -40.19 36.19 -9.71
N LYS A 9 -39.65 35.16 -9.05
CA LYS A 9 -40.20 33.79 -9.02
C LYS A 9 -40.55 33.39 -7.59
N SER A 10 -41.48 32.45 -7.45
CA SER A 10 -41.73 31.79 -6.17
C SER A 10 -40.65 30.74 -5.90
N VAL A 11 -40.21 30.65 -4.66
CA VAL A 11 -39.21 29.67 -4.21
C VAL A 11 -39.93 28.57 -3.45
N SER A 12 -39.71 27.32 -3.85
CA SER A 12 -40.23 26.16 -3.13
C SER A 12 -39.39 25.90 -1.89
N LEU A 13 -40.00 25.35 -0.84
CA LEU A 13 -39.27 24.88 0.33
C LEU A 13 -38.41 23.65 -0.03
N ALA A 14 -37.18 23.63 0.44
CA ALA A 14 -36.19 22.59 0.24
C ALA A 14 -36.48 21.32 1.06
N GLY A 15 -37.34 21.43 2.09
CA GLY A 15 -37.69 20.32 2.98
C GLY A 15 -36.70 20.10 4.11
N ASP A 16 -35.68 20.96 4.21
CA ASP A 16 -34.80 21.09 5.38
C ASP A 16 -35.19 22.34 6.16
N GLN A 17 -35.70 22.17 7.38
CA GLN A 17 -36.15 23.27 8.23
C GLN A 17 -35.07 24.33 8.48
N ARG A 18 -33.78 23.96 8.47
CA ARG A 18 -32.65 24.90 8.65
C ARG A 18 -32.57 25.90 7.50
N ILE A 19 -32.82 25.45 6.28
CA ILE A 19 -32.78 26.25 5.05
C ILE A 19 -34.14 26.94 4.85
N ASP A 20 -35.23 26.18 5.00
CA ASP A 20 -36.60 26.67 4.84
C ASP A 20 -36.91 27.83 5.79
N GLY A 21 -36.31 27.84 6.99
CA GLY A 21 -36.43 28.93 7.95
C GLY A 21 -35.93 30.29 7.46
N LEU A 22 -35.14 30.32 6.38
CA LEU A 22 -34.56 31.53 5.80
C LEU A 22 -35.25 31.98 4.51
N ILE A 23 -36.15 31.18 3.93
CA ILE A 23 -36.79 31.51 2.65
C ILE A 23 -38.01 32.42 2.88
N SER A 24 -38.00 33.65 2.32
CA SER A 24 -39.14 34.59 2.38
C SER A 24 -40.33 34.20 1.48
N GLY A 25 -40.07 33.38 0.45
CA GLY A 25 -41.05 32.86 -0.51
C GLY A 25 -40.88 33.37 -1.94
N TYR A 26 -40.10 34.43 -2.15
CA TYR A 26 -39.80 34.99 -3.47
C TYR A 26 -38.30 35.23 -3.66
N ALA A 27 -37.83 35.03 -4.89
CA ALA A 27 -36.49 35.37 -5.34
C ALA A 27 -36.56 36.11 -6.68
N TRP A 28 -35.48 36.79 -7.04
CA TRP A 28 -35.33 37.35 -8.39
C TRP A 28 -35.23 36.23 -9.44
N ASP A 29 -35.80 36.47 -10.63
CA ASP A 29 -35.83 35.54 -11.76
C ASP A 29 -35.16 36.18 -12.98
N GLY A 30 -33.89 35.81 -13.19
CA GLY A 30 -33.03 36.32 -14.25
C GLY A 30 -31.91 37.21 -13.73
N THR A 31 -31.35 38.05 -14.61
CA THR A 31 -30.26 38.97 -14.28
C THR A 31 -30.72 39.99 -13.24
N ILE A 32 -30.05 40.03 -12.09
CA ILE A 32 -30.29 40.97 -11.00
C ILE A 32 -29.54 42.26 -11.32
N THR A 33 -30.23 43.39 -11.33
CA THR A 33 -29.59 44.67 -11.59
C THR A 33 -29.35 45.42 -10.29
N TYR A 34 -28.18 46.02 -10.10
CA TYR A 34 -27.92 46.89 -8.95
C TYR A 34 -27.54 48.31 -9.37
N ALA A 35 -27.80 49.27 -8.50
CA ALA A 35 -27.35 50.64 -8.67
C ALA A 35 -27.12 51.34 -7.32
N PHE A 36 -26.33 52.42 -7.36
CA PHE A 36 -26.07 53.30 -6.22
C PHE A 36 -26.62 54.70 -6.52
N PRO A 37 -27.92 54.95 -6.29
CA PRO A 37 -28.52 56.25 -6.58
C PRO A 37 -27.87 57.40 -5.82
N THR A 38 -27.70 58.54 -6.50
CA THR A 38 -27.17 59.79 -5.92
C THR A 38 -28.25 60.86 -5.72
N SER A 39 -29.49 60.55 -6.10
CA SER A 39 -30.65 61.43 -5.96
C SER A 39 -31.85 60.66 -5.42
N SER A 40 -32.62 61.29 -4.53
CA SER A 40 -33.88 60.73 -4.01
C SER A 40 -34.92 60.51 -5.11
N THR A 41 -34.82 61.23 -6.23
CA THR A 41 -35.74 61.10 -7.38
C THR A 41 -35.68 59.75 -8.07
N SER A 42 -34.62 58.97 -7.85
CA SER A 42 -34.50 57.60 -8.38
C SER A 42 -35.41 56.59 -7.69
N TYR A 43 -36.03 56.97 -6.57
CA TYR A 43 -37.06 56.21 -5.88
C TYR A 43 -38.42 56.83 -6.20
N SER A 44 -39.32 56.10 -6.86
CA SER A 44 -40.58 56.64 -7.36
C SER A 44 -41.72 56.66 -6.33
N TYR A 45 -41.60 55.91 -5.23
CA TYR A 45 -42.57 55.81 -4.13
C TYR A 45 -42.26 56.79 -2.98
N ASN A 46 -43.22 57.07 -2.09
CA ASN A 46 -43.00 57.95 -0.92
C ASN A 46 -42.48 57.14 0.27
N GLY A 47 -41.74 57.77 1.18
CA GLY A 47 -41.13 57.08 2.33
C GLY A 47 -39.75 57.63 2.68
N GLU A 48 -38.79 56.74 2.85
CA GLU A 48 -37.41 56.95 3.28
C GLU A 48 -36.71 58.05 2.49
N LYS A 49 -36.93 58.11 1.17
CA LYS A 49 -36.32 59.10 0.27
C LYS A 49 -36.63 60.56 0.65
N GLU A 50 -37.70 60.79 1.42
CA GLU A 50 -38.18 62.14 1.81
C GLU A 50 -37.48 62.66 3.07
N TYR A 51 -36.66 61.85 3.73
CA TYR A 51 -36.04 62.14 5.03
C TYR A 51 -34.51 62.24 4.92
N SER A 52 -34.01 63.40 4.51
CA SER A 52 -32.57 63.68 4.37
C SER A 52 -31.82 62.58 3.60
N PHE A 53 -32.32 62.24 2.42
CA PHE A 53 -31.68 61.27 1.53
C PHE A 53 -30.19 61.56 1.36
N SER A 54 -29.38 60.51 1.42
CA SER A 54 -27.98 60.54 0.97
C SER A 54 -27.59 59.24 0.29
N SER A 55 -26.65 59.32 -0.65
CA SER A 55 -26.03 58.12 -1.23
C SER A 55 -25.26 57.34 -0.17
N ILE A 56 -25.13 56.03 -0.35
CA ILE A 56 -24.21 55.21 0.44
C ILE A 56 -22.74 55.60 0.18
N SER A 57 -21.87 55.34 1.16
CA SER A 57 -20.44 55.64 1.07
C SER A 57 -19.73 54.76 0.02
N SER A 58 -18.51 55.14 -0.36
CA SER A 58 -17.69 54.29 -1.24
C SER A 58 -17.34 52.94 -0.60
N GLN A 59 -17.18 52.90 0.73
CA GLN A 59 -16.90 51.65 1.46
C GLN A 59 -18.12 50.74 1.48
N GLN A 60 -19.33 51.28 1.63
CA GLN A 60 -20.58 50.53 1.48
C GLN A 60 -20.73 49.97 0.06
N GLN A 61 -20.39 50.76 -0.96
CA GLN A 61 -20.41 50.28 -2.35
C GLN A 61 -19.41 49.14 -2.54
N SER A 62 -18.18 49.28 -2.03
CA SER A 62 -17.16 48.22 -2.08
C SER A 62 -17.59 46.95 -1.36
N GLY A 63 -18.17 47.06 -0.16
CA GLY A 63 -18.67 45.91 0.59
C GLY A 63 -19.83 45.22 -0.11
N ALA A 64 -20.78 45.98 -0.66
CA ALA A 64 -21.90 45.42 -1.41
C ALA A 64 -21.41 44.67 -2.65
N LEU A 65 -20.45 45.25 -3.39
CA LEU A 65 -19.86 44.63 -4.57
C LEU A 65 -19.06 43.37 -4.22
N PHE A 66 -18.27 43.37 -3.14
CA PHE A 66 -17.60 42.16 -2.65
C PHE A 66 -18.58 41.02 -2.38
N LEU A 67 -19.75 41.34 -1.80
CA LEU A 67 -20.74 40.34 -1.42
C LEU A 67 -21.57 39.82 -2.60
N ILE A 68 -21.72 40.56 -3.71
CA ILE A 68 -22.56 40.12 -4.84
C ILE A 68 -21.78 39.77 -6.10
N GLU A 69 -20.66 40.42 -6.38
CA GLU A 69 -20.00 40.37 -7.68
C GLU A 69 -18.67 39.62 -7.64
N GLN A 70 -18.60 38.54 -8.41
CA GLN A 70 -17.35 37.80 -8.64
C GLN A 70 -16.33 38.69 -9.38
N SER A 71 -16.82 39.58 -10.25
CA SER A 71 -15.94 40.46 -11.04
C SER A 71 -15.28 41.58 -10.23
N TYR A 72 -15.69 41.79 -8.97
CA TYR A 72 -15.18 42.85 -8.11
C TYR A 72 -14.03 42.36 -7.23
N GLY A 73 -12.92 43.11 -7.19
CA GLY A 73 -11.74 42.74 -6.40
C GLY A 73 -10.79 41.85 -7.21
N ASN A 74 -10.59 40.62 -6.76
CA ASN A 74 -9.72 39.64 -7.38
C ASN A 74 -10.27 38.21 -7.21
N THR A 75 -9.74 37.25 -7.98
CA THR A 75 -10.29 35.90 -8.00
C THR A 75 -10.29 35.16 -6.64
N ALA A 76 -9.44 35.59 -5.70
CA ALA A 76 -9.41 35.02 -4.35
C ALA A 76 -10.69 35.28 -3.55
N ASN A 77 -11.43 36.34 -3.87
CA ASN A 77 -12.68 36.68 -3.17
C ASN A 77 -13.93 36.05 -3.80
N ASP A 78 -13.81 35.41 -4.95
CA ASP A 78 -14.94 34.93 -5.74
C ASP A 78 -15.85 34.01 -4.91
N GLY A 79 -15.27 33.04 -4.20
CA GLY A 79 -15.99 32.09 -3.33
C GLY A 79 -16.72 32.71 -2.13
N PHE A 80 -16.60 34.01 -1.88
CA PHE A 80 -17.30 34.72 -0.80
C PHE A 80 -18.44 35.63 -1.31
N SER A 81 -18.66 35.67 -2.63
CA SER A 81 -19.70 36.48 -3.28
C SER A 81 -20.89 35.62 -3.71
N VAL A 82 -22.08 36.21 -3.77
CA VAL A 82 -23.32 35.52 -4.21
C VAL A 82 -23.18 34.99 -5.64
N GLU A 83 -22.51 35.70 -6.56
CA GLU A 83 -22.16 35.14 -7.88
C GLU A 83 -21.21 33.96 -7.82
N GLY A 84 -20.30 33.93 -6.85
CA GLY A 84 -19.34 32.84 -6.76
C GLY A 84 -19.93 31.55 -6.17
N PHE A 85 -20.86 31.66 -5.23
CA PHE A 85 -21.52 30.49 -4.63
C PHE A 85 -22.90 30.17 -5.20
N THR A 86 -23.42 30.98 -6.13
CA THR A 86 -24.70 30.72 -6.83
C THR A 86 -24.65 31.07 -8.32
N ASN A 87 -25.60 30.59 -9.12
CA ASN A 87 -25.76 31.01 -10.52
C ASN A 87 -26.53 32.33 -10.68
N ALA A 88 -26.63 33.15 -9.62
CA ALA A 88 -27.11 34.52 -9.77
C ALA A 88 -26.19 35.29 -10.71
N ASN A 89 -26.73 36.28 -11.41
CA ASN A 89 -25.96 37.13 -12.33
C ASN A 89 -26.31 38.58 -12.07
N PHE A 90 -25.33 39.37 -11.64
CA PHE A 90 -25.45 40.76 -11.27
C PHE A 90 -24.87 41.65 -12.36
N VAL A 91 -25.57 42.74 -12.67
CA VAL A 91 -25.06 43.75 -13.60
C VAL A 91 -25.43 45.13 -13.14
N VAL A 92 -24.61 46.12 -13.48
CA VAL A 92 -24.92 47.53 -13.24
C VAL A 92 -26.19 47.96 -14.00
N GLY A 93 -27.25 48.21 -13.24
CA GLY A 93 -28.56 48.67 -13.69
C GLY A 93 -28.67 50.18 -13.89
N ASN A 94 -29.85 50.64 -14.27
CA ASN A 94 -30.22 52.04 -14.23
C ASN A 94 -30.64 52.43 -12.80
N VAL A 95 -30.15 53.58 -12.30
CA VAL A 95 -30.45 54.07 -10.95
C VAL A 95 -31.94 54.18 -10.62
N ASP A 96 -32.80 54.37 -11.62
CA ASP A 96 -34.24 54.55 -11.43
C ASP A 96 -35.03 53.22 -11.46
N THR A 97 -34.43 52.13 -11.96
CA THR A 97 -35.14 50.86 -12.21
C THR A 97 -34.38 49.60 -11.78
N ALA A 98 -33.17 49.73 -11.22
CA ALA A 98 -32.42 48.58 -10.75
C ALA A 98 -33.18 47.83 -9.63
N SER A 99 -33.05 46.51 -9.61
CA SER A 99 -33.66 45.65 -8.60
C SER A 99 -33.07 45.85 -7.22
N LEU A 100 -31.76 46.10 -7.13
CA LEU A 100 -31.08 46.40 -5.88
C LEU A 100 -30.63 47.86 -5.91
N ARG A 101 -31.16 48.68 -5.01
CA ARG A 101 -30.73 50.08 -4.87
C ARG A 101 -30.46 50.38 -3.42
N PHE A 102 -29.36 51.09 -3.17
CA PHE A 102 -28.86 51.34 -1.83
C PHE A 102 -28.87 52.85 -1.53
N ALA A 103 -29.39 53.23 -0.37
CA ALA A 103 -29.38 54.62 0.07
C ALA A 103 -29.38 54.75 1.59
N GLN A 104 -29.11 55.98 2.06
CA GLN A 104 -29.22 56.37 3.46
C GLN A 104 -30.41 57.30 3.67
N SER A 105 -31.06 57.17 4.83
CA SER A 105 -32.17 58.01 5.24
C SER A 105 -32.14 58.32 6.73
N SER A 106 -32.70 59.47 7.11
CA SER A 106 -32.98 59.86 8.50
C SER A 106 -34.43 59.61 8.90
N HIS A 107 -35.13 58.71 8.18
CA HIS A 107 -36.51 58.36 8.45
C HIS A 107 -36.66 57.88 9.92
N PRO A 108 -37.60 58.43 10.73
CA PRO A 108 -37.67 58.14 12.16
C PRO A 108 -37.89 56.67 12.55
N SER A 109 -38.49 55.87 11.65
CA SER A 109 -38.67 54.42 11.84
C SER A 109 -37.48 53.57 11.40
N LEU A 110 -36.50 54.16 10.68
CA LEU A 110 -35.29 53.50 10.20
C LEU A 110 -34.12 53.85 11.14
N VAL A 111 -34.18 53.29 12.35
CA VAL A 111 -33.16 53.47 13.39
C VAL A 111 -31.85 52.78 12.95
N THR A 112 -31.95 51.54 12.46
CA THR A 112 -30.83 50.70 12.02
C THR A 112 -30.72 50.68 10.50
N ALA A 113 -31.15 49.60 9.86
CA ALA A 113 -31.28 49.44 8.42
C ALA A 113 -32.50 48.54 8.16
N TRP A 114 -32.98 48.55 6.92
CA TRP A 114 -33.92 47.53 6.43
C TRP A 114 -33.78 47.37 4.92
N ALA A 115 -34.30 46.27 4.40
CA ALA A 115 -34.45 46.05 2.98
C ALA A 115 -35.83 45.49 2.63
N TYR A 116 -36.25 45.78 1.40
CA TYR A 116 -37.43 45.16 0.83
C TYR A 116 -37.04 43.85 0.14
N THR A 117 -37.77 42.78 0.43
CA THR A 117 -37.62 41.49 -0.26
C THR A 117 -37.93 41.60 -1.77
N PRO A 118 -37.52 40.62 -2.59
CA PRO A 118 -37.84 40.59 -4.01
C PRO A 118 -39.33 40.78 -4.28
N SER A 119 -39.68 41.84 -5.01
CA SER A 119 -41.05 42.17 -5.42
C SER A 119 -41.03 42.88 -6.77
N THR A 120 -42.12 42.77 -7.52
CA THR A 120 -42.36 43.57 -8.73
C THR A 120 -42.77 45.02 -8.44
N ASP A 121 -43.00 45.35 -7.17
CA ASP A 121 -43.27 46.72 -6.74
C ASP A 121 -42.06 47.62 -6.93
N SER A 122 -42.28 48.94 -7.02
CA SER A 122 -41.22 49.91 -7.28
C SER A 122 -40.19 50.07 -6.15
N TRP A 123 -40.41 49.42 -5.00
CA TRP A 123 -39.50 49.40 -3.84
C TRP A 123 -38.82 48.06 -3.63
N GLY A 124 -39.19 47.00 -4.38
CA GLY A 124 -38.63 45.66 -4.19
C GLY A 124 -37.12 45.65 -4.36
N GLY A 125 -36.40 45.07 -3.40
CA GLY A 125 -34.94 45.00 -3.36
C GLY A 125 -34.21 46.29 -2.96
N ASP A 126 -34.92 47.35 -2.61
CA ASP A 126 -34.27 48.56 -2.08
C ASP A 126 -33.76 48.32 -0.66
N VAL A 127 -32.53 48.77 -0.41
CA VAL A 127 -31.81 48.67 0.86
C VAL A 127 -31.59 50.08 1.41
N TRP A 128 -32.06 50.32 2.63
CA TRP A 128 -31.98 51.61 3.31
C TRP A 128 -31.17 51.51 4.60
N PHE A 129 -30.19 52.39 4.74
CA PHE A 129 -29.40 52.53 5.97
C PHE A 129 -29.82 53.78 6.75
N GLY A 130 -30.08 53.61 8.04
CA GLY A 130 -30.33 54.69 8.97
C GLY A 130 -29.08 55.54 9.21
N THR A 131 -29.28 56.72 9.80
CA THR A 131 -28.19 57.68 10.07
C THR A 131 -27.93 57.88 11.56
N GLU A 132 -28.60 57.11 12.42
CA GLU A 132 -28.51 57.26 13.88
C GLU A 132 -27.10 56.96 14.42
N TYR A 133 -26.41 55.98 13.84
CA TYR A 133 -25.05 55.60 14.25
C TYR A 133 -23.95 56.45 13.61
N ALA A 134 -24.29 57.52 12.88
CA ALA A 134 -23.29 58.37 12.24
C ALA A 134 -22.32 58.99 13.27
N GLY A 135 -21.02 58.72 13.09
CA GLY A 135 -19.95 59.17 13.99
C GLY A 135 -19.73 58.29 15.22
N THR A 136 -20.42 57.15 15.32
CA THR A 136 -20.15 56.09 16.31
C THR A 136 -19.30 54.97 15.69
N GLU A 137 -18.90 53.99 16.50
CA GLU A 137 -18.21 52.79 16.02
C GLU A 137 -19.09 51.88 15.13
N ASN A 138 -20.42 52.06 15.18
CA ASN A 138 -21.41 51.31 14.40
C ASN A 138 -21.87 52.06 13.14
N ASP A 139 -21.12 53.07 12.72
CA ASP A 139 -21.47 53.91 11.59
C ASP A 139 -21.47 53.11 10.27
N TYR A 140 -22.66 52.93 9.69
CA TYR A 140 -22.88 52.15 8.48
C TYR A 140 -22.08 52.63 7.26
N ARG A 141 -21.52 53.84 7.29
CA ARG A 141 -20.67 54.37 6.22
C ARG A 141 -19.28 53.71 6.19
N PHE A 142 -18.88 53.03 7.25
CA PHE A 142 -17.56 52.39 7.40
C PHE A 142 -17.69 50.87 7.64
N PRO A 143 -18.27 50.10 6.70
CA PRO A 143 -18.28 48.65 6.81
C PRO A 143 -16.88 48.08 6.62
N GLU A 144 -16.50 47.18 7.52
CA GLU A 144 -15.24 46.41 7.50
C GLU A 144 -15.55 44.93 7.78
N PHE A 145 -14.63 44.04 7.44
CA PHE A 145 -14.80 42.62 7.72
C PHE A 145 -14.74 42.36 9.22
N GLY A 146 -15.87 41.94 9.78
CA GLY A 146 -16.02 41.61 11.19
C GLY A 146 -16.70 42.70 12.03
N ASN A 147 -16.96 43.90 11.50
CA ASN A 147 -17.65 44.94 12.24
C ASN A 147 -19.18 44.91 12.03
N TYR A 148 -19.94 45.55 12.91
CA TYR A 148 -21.41 45.57 12.84
C TYR A 148 -21.95 46.23 11.55
N ALA A 149 -21.26 47.22 11.01
CA ALA A 149 -21.65 47.87 9.76
C ALA A 149 -21.55 46.93 8.55
N GLY A 150 -20.48 46.13 8.46
CA GLY A 150 -20.28 45.10 7.45
C GLY A 150 -21.30 43.97 7.57
N HIS A 151 -21.54 43.48 8.79
CA HIS A 151 -22.57 42.48 9.06
C HIS A 151 -23.97 42.98 8.66
N THR A 152 -24.33 44.21 9.03
CA THR A 152 -25.64 44.80 8.66
C THR A 152 -25.77 44.95 7.14
N LEU A 153 -24.71 45.38 6.45
CA LEU A 153 -24.72 45.45 4.99
C LEU A 153 -25.02 44.09 4.33
N ALA A 154 -24.39 43.02 4.82
CA ALA A 154 -24.64 41.66 4.32
C ALA A 154 -26.04 41.15 4.67
N HIS A 155 -26.51 41.44 5.89
CA HIS A 155 -27.86 41.09 6.36
C HIS A 155 -28.95 41.70 5.48
N GLU A 156 -28.91 43.02 5.26
CA GLU A 156 -29.91 43.70 4.44
C GLU A 156 -29.84 43.29 2.97
N LEU A 157 -28.64 43.01 2.46
CA LEU A 157 -28.49 42.42 1.14
C LEU A 157 -29.15 41.04 1.08
N GLY A 158 -29.01 40.21 2.12
CA GLY A 158 -29.70 38.93 2.23
C GLY A 158 -31.22 39.08 2.08
N HIS A 159 -31.82 40.06 2.76
CA HIS A 159 -33.23 40.40 2.60
C HIS A 159 -33.59 40.80 1.17
N ALA A 160 -32.80 41.69 0.56
CA ALA A 160 -33.02 42.14 -0.81
C ALA A 160 -32.89 41.02 -1.87
N LEU A 161 -32.21 39.91 -1.52
CA LEU A 161 -32.10 38.69 -2.31
C LEU A 161 -33.18 37.65 -1.99
N GLY A 162 -33.96 37.85 -0.93
CA GLY A 162 -35.10 36.99 -0.61
C GLY A 162 -34.94 36.14 0.65
N LEU A 163 -33.87 36.35 1.43
CA LEU A 163 -33.78 35.78 2.77
C LEU A 163 -34.73 36.51 3.74
N LYS A 164 -35.26 35.80 4.73
CA LYS A 164 -36.01 36.37 5.86
C LYS A 164 -35.26 36.13 7.16
N HIS A 165 -35.71 36.75 8.24
CA HIS A 165 -35.15 36.47 9.56
C HIS A 165 -35.32 34.99 9.91
N GLY A 166 -34.24 34.37 10.38
CA GLY A 166 -34.23 32.94 10.72
C GLY A 166 -35.17 32.60 11.88
N HIS A 167 -35.41 33.54 12.78
CA HIS A 167 -36.18 33.33 14.01
C HIS A 167 -37.63 33.77 13.96
N GLU A 168 -38.04 34.51 12.92
CA GLU A 168 -39.37 35.08 12.82
C GLU A 168 -40.23 34.28 11.84
N PRO A 169 -41.43 33.83 12.27
CA PRO A 169 -42.42 33.32 11.31
C PRO A 169 -43.00 34.51 10.54
N ASP A 170 -43.03 34.40 9.21
CA ASP A 170 -43.63 35.42 8.32
C ASP A 170 -44.61 34.74 7.34
N THR A 171 -44.67 35.18 6.08
CA THR A 171 -45.35 34.52 4.96
C THR A 171 -45.02 33.03 4.90
N ASN A 172 -43.75 32.69 5.12
CA ASN A 172 -43.29 31.35 5.44
C ASN A 172 -43.25 31.17 6.97
N PRO A 173 -44.05 30.26 7.55
CA PRO A 173 -44.08 30.06 8.99
C PRO A 173 -42.88 29.26 9.52
N ALA A 174 -42.03 28.70 8.65
CA ALA A 174 -40.83 27.99 9.08
C ALA A 174 -39.82 28.96 9.72
N VAL A 175 -39.16 28.48 10.76
CA VAL A 175 -38.05 29.17 11.44
C VAL A 175 -36.87 28.21 11.57
N VAL A 176 -35.67 28.76 11.55
CA VAL A 176 -34.42 28.03 11.79
C VAL A 176 -34.51 27.37 13.17
N PRO A 177 -34.17 26.06 13.30
CA PRO A 177 -34.21 25.39 14.59
C PRO A 177 -33.31 26.08 15.61
N SER A 178 -33.74 26.15 16.87
CA SER A 178 -33.06 26.92 17.94
C SER A 178 -31.59 26.55 18.16
N ASN A 179 -31.18 25.33 17.81
CA ASN A 179 -29.79 24.85 17.93
C ASN A 179 -28.91 25.22 16.72
N TYR A 180 -29.46 25.91 15.73
CA TYR A 180 -28.79 26.49 14.57
C TYR A 180 -29.12 27.98 14.41
N ASP A 181 -29.87 28.56 15.35
CA ASP A 181 -30.37 29.93 15.28
C ASP A 181 -29.40 30.88 16.01
N SER A 182 -28.26 31.14 15.35
CA SER A 182 -27.25 32.11 15.76
C SER A 182 -26.44 32.57 14.55
N ILE A 183 -25.71 33.68 14.71
CA ILE A 183 -24.82 34.22 13.67
C ILE A 183 -23.67 33.28 13.26
N GLU A 184 -23.43 32.22 14.04
CA GLU A 184 -22.53 31.12 13.67
C GLU A 184 -23.02 30.29 12.47
N TYR A 185 -24.31 30.38 12.12
CA TYR A 185 -24.94 29.58 11.06
C TYR A 185 -25.65 30.43 10.00
N THR A 186 -26.22 31.57 10.40
CA THR A 186 -26.92 32.50 9.50
C THR A 186 -26.76 33.93 10.01
N ILE A 187 -26.40 34.86 9.12
CA ILE A 187 -26.37 36.28 9.46
C ILE A 187 -27.78 36.89 9.58
N MET A 188 -28.81 36.15 9.18
CA MET A 188 -30.21 36.63 9.15
C MET A 188 -30.92 36.50 10.50
N THR A 189 -30.22 36.17 11.59
CA THR A 189 -30.81 36.10 12.92
C THR A 189 -30.32 37.23 13.82
N TYR A 190 -31.14 37.65 14.79
CA TYR A 190 -30.75 38.63 15.80
C TYR A 190 -30.08 38.00 17.03
N ARG A 191 -29.89 36.68 17.01
CA ARG A 191 -29.22 35.95 18.10
C ARG A 191 -27.72 35.88 17.86
N THR A 192 -26.95 36.42 18.80
CA THR A 192 -25.49 36.39 18.74
C THR A 192 -24.94 34.96 18.87
N TYR A 193 -25.60 34.13 19.68
CA TYR A 193 -25.20 32.76 19.97
C TYR A 193 -26.42 31.91 20.24
N ILE A 194 -26.27 30.58 20.21
CA ILE A 194 -27.38 29.66 20.51
C ILE A 194 -27.94 29.94 21.92
N GLY A 195 -29.24 30.24 21.98
CA GLY A 195 -29.95 30.53 23.23
C GLY A 195 -29.95 32.00 23.65
N ASP A 196 -29.38 32.90 22.84
CA ASP A 196 -29.53 34.35 23.02
C ASP A 196 -30.98 34.81 22.80
N ASP A 197 -31.31 36.02 23.26
CA ASP A 197 -32.56 36.69 22.88
C ASP A 197 -32.41 37.47 21.58
N THR A 198 -33.48 38.17 21.15
CA THR A 198 -33.51 38.91 19.88
C THR A 198 -33.42 40.42 20.11
N SER A 199 -32.88 40.87 21.25
CA SER A 199 -32.82 42.30 21.61
C SER A 199 -31.67 43.06 20.95
N GLY A 200 -30.71 42.35 20.35
CA GLY A 200 -29.56 42.91 19.62
C GLY A 200 -28.33 42.03 19.76
N TYR A 201 -27.27 42.39 19.02
CA TYR A 201 -26.02 41.63 19.05
C TYR A 201 -25.14 42.00 20.23
N ASN A 202 -24.48 40.99 20.81
CA ASN A 202 -23.64 41.13 21.99
C ASN A 202 -22.14 41.06 21.68
N TYR A 203 -21.71 40.66 20.47
CA TYR A 203 -20.30 40.39 20.15
C TYR A 203 -19.36 41.61 20.30
N GLU A 204 -18.06 41.36 20.41
CA GLU A 204 -17.02 42.40 20.39
C GLU A 204 -17.00 43.18 19.07
N GLN A 205 -16.44 44.40 19.07
CA GLN A 205 -16.52 45.35 17.95
C GLN A 205 -16.21 44.76 16.56
N ASN A 206 -15.24 43.84 16.47
CA ASN A 206 -14.80 43.19 15.24
C ASN A 206 -15.02 41.66 15.24
N GLY A 207 -16.01 41.20 16.02
CA GLY A 207 -16.38 39.78 16.18
C GLY A 207 -17.60 39.34 15.37
N ALA A 208 -18.07 40.13 14.41
CA ALA A 208 -19.18 39.76 13.54
C ALA A 208 -18.74 38.79 12.42
N PRO A 209 -19.68 38.06 11.79
CA PRO A 209 -19.40 37.28 10.59
C PRO A 209 -18.87 38.17 9.45
N GLN A 210 -17.89 37.66 8.71
CA GLN A 210 -17.22 38.36 7.62
C GLN A 210 -17.85 38.07 6.26
N THR A 211 -18.69 37.03 6.17
CA THR A 211 -19.31 36.53 4.94
C THR A 211 -20.75 36.11 5.22
N PHE A 212 -21.50 35.76 4.18
CA PHE A 212 -22.67 34.89 4.34
C PHE A 212 -22.24 33.57 4.99
N MET A 213 -23.05 33.07 5.93
CA MET A 213 -22.76 31.85 6.68
C MET A 213 -23.42 30.64 6.04
N MET A 214 -23.07 29.43 6.48
CA MET A 214 -23.44 28.17 5.80
C MET A 214 -24.93 28.04 5.44
N LEU A 215 -25.86 28.52 6.28
CA LEU A 215 -27.30 28.43 5.99
C LEU A 215 -27.76 29.52 5.02
N ASP A 216 -27.11 30.69 5.05
CA ASP A 216 -27.39 31.76 4.09
C ASP A 216 -26.97 31.32 2.68
N ILE A 217 -25.77 30.74 2.56
CA ILE A 217 -25.27 30.18 1.30
C ILE A 217 -26.23 29.10 0.80
N ALA A 218 -26.61 28.13 1.65
CA ALA A 218 -27.53 27.06 1.26
C ALA A 218 -28.89 27.61 0.80
N ALA A 219 -29.47 28.57 1.53
CA ALA A 219 -30.75 29.17 1.15
C ALA A 219 -30.67 29.97 -0.16
N LEU A 220 -29.59 30.71 -0.39
CA LEU A 220 -29.36 31.41 -1.65
C LEU A 220 -29.13 30.44 -2.81
N GLN A 221 -28.48 29.30 -2.57
CA GLN A 221 -28.32 28.22 -3.57
C GLN A 221 -29.65 27.57 -3.93
N GLU A 222 -30.60 27.41 -3.00
CA GLU A 222 -31.96 26.96 -3.33
C GLU A 222 -32.71 28.01 -4.20
N MET A 223 -32.42 29.30 -4.00
CA MET A 223 -33.04 30.38 -4.79
C MET A 223 -32.44 30.51 -6.18
N TYR A 224 -31.12 30.38 -6.30
CA TYR A 224 -30.37 30.77 -7.50
C TYR A 224 -29.58 29.63 -8.15
N GLY A 225 -29.55 28.44 -7.53
CA GLY A 225 -28.72 27.29 -7.89
C GLY A 225 -27.26 27.50 -7.46
N ALA A 226 -26.55 26.46 -7.03
CA ALA A 226 -25.12 26.55 -6.71
C ALA A 226 -24.22 26.71 -7.96
N ASP A 227 -23.18 27.54 -7.86
CA ASP A 227 -22.15 27.68 -8.91
C ASP A 227 -20.90 26.88 -8.56
N TYR A 228 -20.64 25.84 -9.34
CA TYR A 228 -19.46 24.96 -9.20
C TYR A 228 -18.31 25.37 -10.14
N THR A 229 -18.38 26.54 -10.78
CA THR A 229 -17.29 27.02 -11.64
C THR A 229 -16.27 27.88 -10.87
N THR A 230 -16.73 28.54 -9.81
CA THR A 230 -15.88 29.31 -8.90
C THR A 230 -14.93 28.41 -8.12
N ASN A 231 -13.65 28.77 -8.06
CA ASN A 231 -12.59 27.97 -7.44
C ASN A 231 -12.49 26.51 -7.88
N SER A 232 -13.07 26.13 -9.03
CA SER A 232 -13.22 24.73 -9.52
C SER A 232 -11.95 23.92 -9.86
N GLY A 233 -10.77 24.38 -9.47
CA GLY A 233 -9.54 23.61 -9.49
C GLY A 233 -8.82 23.72 -8.15
N ASN A 234 -7.73 22.99 -7.95
CA ASN A 234 -7.07 22.89 -6.65
C ASN A 234 -6.77 24.26 -6.00
N THR A 235 -7.41 24.50 -4.87
CA THR A 235 -7.39 25.74 -4.12
C THR A 235 -6.72 25.55 -2.77
N VAL A 236 -5.79 26.45 -2.42
CA VAL A 236 -5.15 26.47 -1.10
C VAL A 236 -5.71 27.62 -0.28
N TYR A 237 -6.39 27.28 0.81
CA TYR A 237 -6.84 28.19 1.84
C TYR A 237 -5.81 28.25 2.97
N LYS A 238 -5.35 29.45 3.31
CA LYS A 238 -4.26 29.65 4.26
C LYS A 238 -4.56 30.79 5.23
N TRP A 239 -4.15 30.57 6.47
CA TRP A 239 -4.20 31.57 7.55
C TRP A 239 -2.88 31.54 8.33
N ARG A 240 -2.59 32.60 9.09
CA ARG A 240 -1.44 32.65 10.00
C ARG A 240 -1.87 33.08 11.40
N PRO A 241 -1.20 32.62 12.48
CA PRO A 241 -1.70 32.80 13.86
C PRO A 241 -1.94 34.25 14.33
N ASN A 242 -1.23 35.22 13.75
CA ASN A 242 -1.20 36.60 14.22
C ASN A 242 -1.85 37.59 13.23
N GLU A 243 -2.59 37.08 12.26
CA GLU A 243 -3.37 37.89 11.32
C GLU A 243 -4.74 37.23 11.08
N GLY A 244 -5.81 38.03 10.98
CA GLY A 244 -7.15 37.53 10.65
C GLY A 244 -7.36 37.31 9.15
N VAL A 245 -6.29 37.43 8.35
CA VAL A 245 -6.38 37.45 6.89
C VAL A 245 -6.65 36.05 6.34
N THR A 246 -7.68 35.93 5.51
CA THR A 246 -7.95 34.72 4.72
C THR A 246 -7.23 34.83 3.38
N TYR A 247 -6.30 33.93 3.12
CA TYR A 247 -5.62 33.81 1.84
C TYR A 247 -6.20 32.66 1.02
N VAL A 248 -6.45 32.91 -0.25
CA VAL A 248 -6.82 31.89 -1.25
C VAL A 248 -5.77 31.92 -2.35
N ASN A 249 -5.11 30.78 -2.58
CA ASN A 249 -4.00 30.65 -3.54
C ASN A 249 -2.88 31.70 -3.32
N GLY A 250 -2.62 32.03 -2.05
CA GLY A 250 -1.59 33.00 -1.64
C GLY A 250 -1.98 34.47 -1.78
N VAL A 251 -3.20 34.78 -2.24
CA VAL A 251 -3.72 36.15 -2.38
C VAL A 251 -4.73 36.42 -1.27
N ALA A 252 -4.66 37.61 -0.66
CA ALA A 252 -5.60 38.00 0.39
C ALA A 252 -7.02 38.18 -0.17
N ALA A 253 -7.95 37.37 0.31
CA ALA A 253 -9.37 37.43 -0.03
C ALA A 253 -10.16 38.28 0.96
N ILE A 254 -9.91 38.08 2.25
CA ILE A 254 -10.55 38.83 3.36
C ILE A 254 -9.44 39.40 4.23
N THR A 255 -9.47 40.71 4.47
CA THR A 255 -8.51 41.42 5.34
C THR A 255 -9.29 42.13 6.44
N PRO A 256 -9.48 41.51 7.61
CA PRO A 256 -10.16 42.14 8.74
C PRO A 256 -9.22 43.11 9.48
N ASP A 257 -9.83 44.03 10.22
CA ASP A 257 -9.09 45.07 10.98
C ASP A 257 -8.50 44.54 12.29
N ASP A 258 -9.02 43.42 12.79
CA ASP A 258 -8.48 42.70 13.94
C ASP A 258 -8.06 41.28 13.58
N ASN A 259 -7.28 40.64 14.46
CA ASN A 259 -6.92 39.23 14.36
C ASN A 259 -8.13 38.34 14.68
N ARG A 260 -9.17 38.37 13.83
CA ARG A 260 -10.38 37.56 13.92
C ARG A 260 -10.69 36.92 12.59
N ILE A 261 -11.16 35.68 12.63
CA ILE A 261 -11.60 34.92 11.47
C ILE A 261 -12.98 34.38 11.81
N PHE A 262 -13.97 34.73 10.99
CA PHE A 262 -15.35 34.27 11.15
C PHE A 262 -16.05 34.24 9.79
N ALA A 263 -15.83 33.18 9.03
CA ALA A 263 -16.30 33.07 7.65
C ALA A 263 -16.66 31.63 7.28
N THR A 264 -17.44 31.49 6.20
CA THR A 264 -17.74 30.19 5.58
C THR A 264 -17.05 30.07 4.23
N ILE A 265 -16.43 28.92 3.95
CA ILE A 265 -15.83 28.60 2.65
C ILE A 265 -16.88 27.99 1.71
N TRP A 266 -16.94 28.54 0.50
CA TRP A 266 -17.46 27.86 -0.68
C TRP A 266 -16.30 27.59 -1.65
N ASP A 267 -16.28 26.38 -2.19
CA ASP A 267 -15.43 25.96 -3.30
C ASP A 267 -16.34 25.23 -4.32
N GLY A 268 -16.03 25.35 -5.61
CA GLY A 268 -16.78 24.74 -6.70
C GLY A 268 -16.21 23.42 -7.19
N GLY A 269 -15.02 23.02 -6.75
CA GLY A 269 -14.41 21.74 -7.09
C GLY A 269 -12.90 21.80 -7.14
N GLY A 270 -12.27 20.63 -7.17
CA GLY A 270 -10.82 20.56 -7.20
C GLY A 270 -10.35 19.51 -6.21
N VAL A 271 -9.10 19.69 -5.80
CA VAL A 271 -8.51 18.98 -4.67
C VAL A 271 -7.89 20.05 -3.80
N ASP A 272 -8.61 20.44 -2.77
CA ASP A 272 -8.42 21.68 -2.05
C ASP A 272 -7.74 21.43 -0.71
N THR A 273 -7.05 22.43 -0.20
CA THR A 273 -6.16 22.27 0.96
C THR A 273 -6.31 23.39 1.96
N TYR A 274 -6.50 23.03 3.23
CA TYR A 274 -6.24 23.93 4.35
C TYR A 274 -4.75 23.84 4.72
N ASP A 275 -3.98 24.87 4.37
CA ASP A 275 -2.58 25.03 4.79
C ASP A 275 -2.51 25.81 6.11
N LEU A 276 -2.32 25.05 7.18
CA LEU A 276 -2.22 25.51 8.57
C LEU A 276 -0.81 25.25 9.14
N SER A 277 0.17 25.01 8.27
CA SER A 277 1.57 24.70 8.65
C SER A 277 2.27 25.76 9.51
N SER A 278 1.74 26.99 9.52
CA SER A 278 2.31 28.10 10.31
C SER A 278 1.88 28.11 11.78
N TYR A 279 0.91 27.26 12.16
CA TYR A 279 0.42 27.15 13.52
C TYR A 279 1.32 26.24 14.36
N THR A 280 1.46 26.60 15.65
CA THR A 280 2.30 25.86 16.63
C THR A 280 1.52 25.46 17.87
N THR A 281 0.23 25.76 17.88
CA THR A 281 -0.73 25.42 18.94
C THR A 281 -1.77 24.49 18.37
N ARG A 282 -2.38 23.69 19.24
CA ARG A 282 -3.45 22.75 18.87
C ARG A 282 -4.51 23.38 17.97
N LEU A 283 -4.71 22.76 16.83
CA LEU A 283 -5.80 22.98 15.89
C LEU A 283 -6.95 21.98 16.15
N THR A 284 -8.15 22.33 15.74
CA THR A 284 -9.27 21.39 15.62
C THR A 284 -9.92 21.63 14.26
N ILE A 285 -9.81 20.67 13.36
CA ILE A 285 -10.25 20.78 11.97
C ILE A 285 -11.33 19.74 11.70
N ASP A 286 -12.40 20.17 11.04
CA ASP A 286 -13.53 19.34 10.64
C ASP A 286 -13.89 19.67 9.19
N LEU A 287 -13.51 18.80 8.25
CA LEU A 287 -13.71 18.99 6.81
C LEU A 287 -15.11 18.57 6.34
N ARG A 288 -15.98 18.09 7.22
CA ARG A 288 -17.33 17.65 6.84
C ARG A 288 -18.18 18.84 6.38
N PRO A 289 -19.23 18.59 5.57
CA PRO A 289 -20.17 19.64 5.18
C PRO A 289 -20.84 20.28 6.41
N GLY A 290 -20.84 21.61 6.48
CA GLY A 290 -21.30 22.35 7.68
C GLY A 290 -20.41 22.16 8.93
N GLY A 291 -19.24 21.53 8.78
CA GLY A 291 -18.21 21.42 9.79
C GLY A 291 -17.57 22.77 10.10
N HIS A 292 -16.81 22.83 11.19
CA HIS A 292 -16.14 24.05 11.65
C HIS A 292 -14.76 23.73 12.21
N SER A 293 -13.84 24.67 12.01
CA SER A 293 -12.46 24.54 12.44
C SER A 293 -12.07 25.65 13.39
N VAL A 294 -11.30 25.31 14.43
CA VAL A 294 -10.65 26.23 15.36
C VAL A 294 -9.15 26.24 15.08
N LEU A 295 -8.67 27.35 14.55
CA LEU A 295 -7.27 27.59 14.19
C LEU A 295 -6.48 28.18 15.36
N SER A 296 -7.07 29.11 16.11
CA SER A 296 -6.53 29.56 17.38
C SER A 296 -7.58 30.25 18.22
N GLN A 297 -7.42 30.19 19.55
CA GLN A 297 -8.29 30.92 20.48
C GLN A 297 -8.23 32.44 20.26
N GLY A 298 -7.06 32.96 19.86
CA GLY A 298 -6.86 34.39 19.64
C GLY A 298 -7.55 34.92 18.37
N GLN A 299 -7.98 34.04 17.47
CA GLN A 299 -8.68 34.39 16.23
C GLN A 299 -10.19 34.16 16.31
N LEU A 300 -10.69 33.49 17.35
CA LEU A 300 -12.13 33.30 17.54
C LEU A 300 -12.80 34.63 17.89
N ALA A 301 -13.95 34.89 17.28
CA ALA A 301 -14.80 36.01 17.65
C ALA A 301 -15.36 35.83 19.07
N ASP A 302 -15.25 36.85 19.90
CA ASP A 302 -15.93 36.93 21.20
C ASP A 302 -17.39 37.38 20.99
N LEU A 303 -18.33 36.50 21.31
CA LEU A 303 -19.76 36.69 21.20
C LEU A 303 -20.36 37.28 22.50
N ASN A 304 -19.53 37.54 23.52
CA ASN A 304 -19.91 38.00 24.86
C ASN A 304 -21.01 37.16 25.55
N GLY A 305 -21.10 35.88 25.20
CA GLY A 305 -22.06 34.96 25.80
C GLY A 305 -22.24 33.67 25.02
N GLY A 306 -23.15 32.83 25.50
CA GLY A 306 -23.52 31.60 24.83
C GLY A 306 -22.67 30.38 25.18
N PRO A 307 -22.86 29.28 24.42
CA PRO A 307 -22.02 28.10 24.53
C PRO A 307 -20.55 28.44 24.17
N ASN A 308 -19.63 27.50 24.38
CA ASN A 308 -18.22 27.66 23.99
C ASN A 308 -17.46 28.79 24.72
N ASN A 309 -17.84 29.05 25.98
CA ASN A 309 -17.19 30.03 26.86
C ASN A 309 -17.21 31.47 26.33
N GLY A 310 -18.26 31.85 25.62
CA GLY A 310 -18.42 33.21 25.10
C GLY A 310 -17.88 33.42 23.70
N TYR A 311 -17.22 32.44 23.09
CA TYR A 311 -16.64 32.55 21.75
C TYR A 311 -17.48 31.85 20.69
N ALA A 312 -17.28 32.26 19.43
CA ALA A 312 -17.74 31.47 18.30
C ALA A 312 -17.15 30.06 18.36
N ARG A 313 -17.92 29.08 17.92
CA ARG A 313 -17.55 27.67 17.86
C ARG A 313 -16.34 27.40 16.96
N GLY A 314 -16.16 28.22 15.92
CA GLY A 314 -15.14 28.03 14.90
C GLY A 314 -14.69 29.36 14.30
N ASN A 315 -13.49 29.34 13.74
CA ASN A 315 -12.94 30.40 12.92
C ASN A 315 -13.49 30.32 11.49
N ILE A 316 -13.43 29.11 10.93
CA ILE A 316 -13.82 28.82 9.56
C ILE A 316 -14.86 27.71 9.57
N PHE A 317 -15.87 27.86 8.72
CA PHE A 317 -16.95 26.91 8.52
C PHE A 317 -16.94 26.43 7.08
N ASN A 318 -17.39 25.20 6.83
CA ASN A 318 -17.63 24.69 5.49
C ASN A 318 -19.08 24.93 5.09
N ALA A 319 -19.32 25.25 3.82
CA ALA A 319 -20.67 25.27 3.28
C ALA A 319 -21.36 23.90 3.44
N LEU A 320 -22.70 23.91 3.41
CA LEU A 320 -23.47 22.68 3.28
C LEU A 320 -23.45 22.19 1.83
N LEU A 321 -23.61 20.89 1.63
CA LEU A 321 -23.74 20.35 0.27
C LEU A 321 -25.05 20.81 -0.36
N TYR A 322 -24.97 21.31 -1.59
CA TYR A 322 -26.16 21.52 -2.41
C TYR A 322 -26.54 20.23 -3.14
N HIS A 323 -27.70 19.67 -2.78
CA HIS A 323 -28.24 18.42 -3.34
C HIS A 323 -27.26 17.23 -3.30
N ASN A 324 -26.50 17.07 -2.21
CA ASN A 324 -25.48 16.02 -2.00
C ASN A 324 -24.34 16.01 -3.04
N ASN A 325 -24.11 17.11 -3.73
CA ASN A 325 -22.94 17.22 -4.60
C ASN A 325 -21.69 17.53 -3.76
N LEU A 326 -20.71 16.64 -3.85
CA LEU A 326 -19.47 16.66 -3.05
C LEU A 326 -18.43 17.66 -3.54
N ALA A 327 -18.63 18.30 -4.68
CA ALA A 327 -17.64 19.17 -5.30
C ALA A 327 -17.27 20.42 -4.48
N SER A 328 -17.94 20.72 -3.37
CA SER A 328 -17.59 21.85 -2.50
C SER A 328 -16.76 21.46 -1.27
N LEU A 329 -16.44 20.18 -1.14
CA LEU A 329 -15.68 19.66 -0.02
C LEU A 329 -14.20 20.03 -0.15
N ILE A 330 -13.56 20.16 0.99
CA ILE A 330 -12.11 20.35 1.08
C ILE A 330 -11.49 18.98 1.37
N GLU A 331 -10.53 18.56 0.55
CA GLU A 331 -9.96 17.22 0.64
C GLU A 331 -8.78 17.14 1.62
N ASN A 332 -7.97 18.20 1.73
CA ASN A 332 -6.66 18.07 2.37
C ASN A 332 -6.43 19.03 3.52
N VAL A 333 -5.62 18.59 4.47
CA VAL A 333 -5.14 19.41 5.59
C VAL A 333 -3.63 19.24 5.73
N GLN A 334 -2.93 20.36 5.81
CA GLN A 334 -1.57 20.42 6.33
C GLN A 334 -1.60 21.17 7.68
N ALA A 335 -1.56 20.43 8.77
CA ALA A 335 -1.69 20.95 10.14
C ALA A 335 -0.39 21.59 10.66
N GLY A 336 -0.38 21.97 11.94
CA GLY A 336 0.70 22.74 12.54
C GLY A 336 1.78 21.88 13.19
N SER A 337 2.41 22.39 14.24
CA SER A 337 3.30 21.61 15.12
C SER A 337 2.69 21.38 16.51
N GLY A 338 1.38 21.58 16.63
CA GLY A 338 0.61 21.37 17.86
C GLY A 338 0.06 19.94 17.93
N ASN A 339 -0.55 19.57 19.04
CA ASN A 339 -1.28 18.29 19.13
C ASN A 339 -2.67 18.48 18.51
N ASP A 340 -2.80 18.26 17.22
CA ASP A 340 -3.92 18.66 16.40
C ASP A 340 -5.00 17.56 16.34
N THR A 341 -6.23 17.96 16.03
CA THR A 341 -7.34 17.03 15.78
C THR A 341 -7.92 17.34 14.41
N ILE A 342 -7.94 16.34 13.54
CA ILE A 342 -8.31 16.47 12.13
C ILE A 342 -9.36 15.41 11.82
N VAL A 343 -10.51 15.84 11.34
CA VAL A 343 -11.57 14.96 10.83
C VAL A 343 -11.77 15.28 9.36
N GLY A 344 -11.56 14.27 8.50
CA GLY A 344 -11.86 14.29 7.08
C GLY A 344 -13.36 14.27 6.79
N ASN A 345 -13.74 13.89 5.58
CA ASN A 345 -15.11 13.85 5.11
C ASN A 345 -15.40 12.57 4.32
N GLU A 346 -16.35 12.62 3.39
CA GLU A 346 -16.73 11.47 2.57
C GLU A 346 -15.94 11.33 1.26
N MET A 347 -14.97 12.22 1.02
CA MET A 347 -14.05 12.18 -0.11
C MET A 347 -12.72 11.57 0.33
N THR A 348 -11.92 11.12 -0.64
CA THR A 348 -10.51 10.81 -0.36
C THR A 348 -9.80 12.05 0.18
N ASN A 349 -9.28 11.95 1.40
CA ASN A 349 -8.56 13.01 2.09
C ASN A 349 -7.06 12.75 2.18
N THR A 350 -6.25 13.81 2.14
CA THR A 350 -4.85 13.78 2.58
C THR A 350 -4.69 14.60 3.84
N LEU A 351 -4.42 13.93 4.96
CA LEU A 351 -4.32 14.54 6.28
C LEU A 351 -2.87 14.46 6.77
N LEU A 352 -2.23 15.61 6.93
CA LEU A 352 -0.86 15.74 7.41
C LEU A 352 -0.83 16.45 8.77
N GLY A 353 -0.52 15.70 9.83
CA GLY A 353 -0.37 16.22 11.21
C GLY A 353 0.89 17.07 11.42
N ASN A 354 1.96 16.75 10.68
CA ASN A 354 3.31 17.31 10.77
C ASN A 354 4.02 17.01 12.08
N GLY A 355 3.64 17.63 13.20
CA GLY A 355 4.28 17.27 14.46
C GLY A 355 3.47 17.67 15.67
N GLY A 356 3.73 17.02 16.79
CA GLY A 356 2.78 16.97 17.91
C GLY A 356 2.19 15.58 18.01
N ASN A 357 1.35 15.31 19.01
CA ASN A 357 0.61 14.04 19.08
C ASN A 357 -0.79 14.29 18.51
N ASP A 358 -1.00 13.89 17.27
CA ASP A 358 -2.17 14.25 16.48
C ASP A 358 -3.23 13.15 16.49
N LEU A 359 -4.48 13.56 16.32
CA LEU A 359 -5.61 12.67 16.07
C LEU A 359 -6.14 12.92 14.66
N LEU A 360 -5.94 11.96 13.77
CA LEU A 360 -6.39 11.98 12.38
C LEU A 360 -7.50 10.94 12.19
N ASP A 361 -8.64 11.38 11.69
CA ASP A 361 -9.78 10.54 11.29
C ASP A 361 -10.09 10.82 9.81
N GLY A 362 -9.81 9.87 8.92
CA GLY A 362 -10.03 9.99 7.48
C GLY A 362 -11.52 10.08 7.13
N GLY A 363 -12.31 9.20 7.75
CA GLY A 363 -13.76 9.17 7.58
C GLY A 363 -14.16 8.13 6.54
N ALA A 364 -14.66 8.57 5.39
CA ALA A 364 -15.01 7.67 4.30
C ALA A 364 -14.26 8.07 3.04
N GLY A 365 -13.82 7.10 2.25
CA GLY A 365 -12.93 7.36 1.14
C GLY A 365 -11.68 6.51 1.28
N ASN A 366 -10.78 6.57 0.31
CA ASN A 366 -9.47 5.95 0.46
C ASN A 366 -8.50 7.05 0.87
N ASP A 367 -8.19 7.14 2.14
CA ASP A 367 -7.52 8.30 2.73
C ASP A 367 -6.01 8.08 2.88
N LEU A 368 -5.25 9.17 2.79
CA LEU A 368 -3.82 9.21 3.05
C LEU A 368 -3.57 9.98 4.36
N LEU A 369 -3.12 9.25 5.39
CA LEU A 369 -2.86 9.79 6.71
C LEU A 369 -1.35 9.81 6.97
N ILE A 370 -0.83 10.99 7.30
CA ILE A 370 0.57 11.20 7.65
C ILE A 370 0.59 11.89 9.01
N GLY A 371 0.85 11.13 10.08
CA GLY A 371 0.96 11.69 11.44
C GLY A 371 2.11 12.69 11.53
N GLY A 372 3.32 12.23 11.19
CA GLY A 372 4.53 13.03 11.21
C GLY A 372 5.34 12.75 12.48
N VAL A 373 5.92 13.79 13.10
CA VAL A 373 6.72 13.62 14.31
C VAL A 373 5.83 13.69 15.55
N GLY A 374 5.62 12.56 16.19
CA GLY A 374 4.65 12.49 17.27
C GLY A 374 4.42 11.08 17.76
N GLY A 375 3.51 10.93 18.71
CA GLY A 375 2.80 9.67 18.92
C GLY A 375 1.36 9.88 18.52
N ASP A 376 1.03 9.51 17.29
CA ASP A 376 -0.20 9.91 16.62
C ASP A 376 -1.28 8.82 16.69
N THR A 377 -2.53 9.20 16.47
CA THR A 377 -3.65 8.27 16.34
C THR A 377 -4.27 8.45 14.96
N LEU A 378 -4.10 7.43 14.11
CA LEU A 378 -4.55 7.43 12.73
C LEU A 378 -5.72 6.47 12.60
N THR A 379 -6.90 7.00 12.29
CA THR A 379 -8.12 6.24 12.00
C THR A 379 -8.46 6.43 10.53
N GLY A 380 -8.36 5.39 9.70
CA GLY A 380 -8.70 5.50 8.28
C GLY A 380 -10.20 5.65 8.10
N GLY A 381 -10.95 4.64 8.54
CA GLY A 381 -12.41 4.69 8.55
C GLY A 381 -12.98 3.65 7.60
N THR A 382 -13.75 4.09 6.60
CA THR A 382 -14.26 3.19 5.56
C THR A 382 -13.60 3.45 4.22
N GLY A 383 -12.96 2.43 3.67
CA GLY A 383 -12.29 2.48 2.38
C GLY A 383 -11.03 1.65 2.44
N ALA A 384 -10.06 1.96 1.60
CA ALA A 384 -8.71 1.41 1.66
C ALA A 384 -7.75 2.53 2.03
N ASP A 385 -7.46 2.63 3.32
CA ASP A 385 -6.76 3.77 3.91
C ASP A 385 -5.27 3.49 4.07
N THR A 386 -4.46 4.53 3.93
CA THR A 386 -2.99 4.42 3.91
C THR A 386 -2.37 5.29 4.98
N SER A 387 -1.62 4.66 5.89
CA SER A 387 -0.64 5.36 6.72
C SER A 387 0.65 5.52 5.92
N SER A 388 1.17 6.75 5.80
CA SER A 388 2.40 7.01 5.04
C SER A 388 3.49 7.65 5.90
N HIS A 389 4.71 7.15 5.72
CA HIS A 389 5.94 7.63 6.34
C HIS A 389 6.94 8.13 5.29
N GLU A 390 6.49 8.46 4.07
CA GLU A 390 7.36 8.90 2.96
C GLU A 390 8.17 10.16 3.28
N THR A 391 7.66 11.02 4.17
CA THR A 391 8.34 12.24 4.60
C THR A 391 9.32 12.03 5.75
N ALA A 392 9.43 10.79 6.26
CA ALA A 392 10.29 10.49 7.39
C ALA A 392 11.76 10.70 7.06
N SER A 393 12.50 11.23 8.04
CA SER A 393 13.91 11.59 7.85
C SER A 393 14.91 10.45 8.06
N ALA A 394 14.40 9.26 8.40
CA ALA A 394 15.15 8.01 8.59
C ALA A 394 14.19 6.81 8.47
N GLY A 395 14.74 5.60 8.43
CA GLY A 395 13.96 4.37 8.38
C GLY A 395 13.06 4.18 9.61
N VAL A 396 11.86 3.68 9.38
CA VAL A 396 10.81 3.49 10.40
C VAL A 396 10.57 2.02 10.70
N VAL A 397 10.02 1.76 11.89
CA VAL A 397 9.32 0.50 12.16
C VAL A 397 7.86 0.87 12.32
N ALA A 398 7.00 0.44 11.40
CA ALA A 398 5.57 0.70 11.43
C ALA A 398 4.80 -0.62 11.45
N ASN A 399 4.03 -0.85 12.51
CA ASN A 399 3.29 -2.08 12.71
C ASN A 399 1.81 -1.78 12.95
N LEU A 400 0.97 -2.14 11.98
CA LEU A 400 -0.47 -1.90 12.01
C LEU A 400 -1.19 -2.68 13.12
N ALA A 401 -0.64 -3.80 13.58
CA ALA A 401 -1.23 -4.66 14.60
C ALA A 401 -0.70 -4.40 16.03
N ASN A 402 0.51 -3.88 16.18
CA ASN A 402 1.19 -3.72 17.47
C ASN A 402 2.00 -2.43 17.55
N SER A 403 1.36 -1.35 17.97
CA SER A 403 1.99 -0.04 18.14
C SER A 403 3.18 0.00 19.10
N ALA A 404 3.31 -0.97 20.01
CA ALA A 404 4.38 -0.98 21.00
C ALA A 404 5.78 -1.20 20.40
N VAL A 405 5.88 -1.69 19.16
CA VAL A 405 7.16 -1.91 18.48
C VAL A 405 7.54 -0.78 17.52
N ASN A 406 6.65 0.20 17.30
CA ASN A 406 6.89 1.24 16.32
C ASN A 406 8.07 2.14 16.70
N LYS A 407 8.81 2.63 15.70
CA LYS A 407 10.03 3.45 15.85
C LYS A 407 10.15 4.47 14.73
N GLY A 408 11.02 5.46 14.93
CA GLY A 408 11.19 6.57 13.99
C GLY A 408 10.01 7.52 14.11
N ASP A 409 9.53 8.02 12.97
CA ASP A 409 8.35 8.89 12.96
C ASP A 409 7.07 8.13 13.30
N ALA A 410 7.04 6.79 13.13
CA ALA A 410 5.94 5.95 13.61
C ALA A 410 5.92 5.74 15.14
N ALA A 411 6.89 6.28 15.89
CA ALA A 411 7.09 5.93 17.29
C ALA A 411 5.90 6.35 18.16
N ARG A 412 5.19 5.34 18.71
CA ARG A 412 3.95 5.47 19.52
C ARG A 412 2.70 5.77 18.71
N ASP A 413 2.77 5.74 17.39
CA ASP A 413 1.59 5.81 16.54
C ASP A 413 0.66 4.63 16.80
N THR A 414 -0.64 4.87 16.69
CA THR A 414 -1.68 3.85 16.75
C THR A 414 -2.55 3.92 15.51
N TYR A 415 -2.90 2.75 14.98
CA TYR A 415 -3.60 2.60 13.71
C TYR A 415 -4.96 1.91 13.94
N PHE A 416 -6.01 2.48 13.38
CA PHE A 416 -7.36 1.92 13.40
C PHE A 416 -7.94 1.95 11.98
N SER A 417 -8.47 0.82 11.51
CA SER A 417 -9.00 0.70 10.13
C SER A 417 -8.02 1.28 9.09
N ILE A 418 -6.77 0.81 9.14
CA ILE A 418 -5.74 1.13 8.16
C ILE A 418 -5.38 -0.18 7.46
N GLU A 419 -5.55 -0.20 6.15
CA GLU A 419 -5.28 -1.37 5.33
C GLU A 419 -3.88 -1.29 4.70
N ASN A 420 -3.35 -0.10 4.49
CA ASN A 420 -2.10 0.10 3.74
C ASN A 420 -1.07 0.87 4.56
N VAL A 421 0.21 0.53 4.38
CA VAL A 421 1.34 1.24 4.97
C VAL A 421 2.41 1.50 3.94
N THR A 422 2.89 2.74 3.88
CA THR A 422 4.01 3.14 3.03
C THR A 422 5.19 3.59 3.90
N GLY A 423 6.36 3.03 3.62
CA GLY A 423 7.63 3.36 4.24
C GLY A 423 8.21 4.71 3.80
N SER A 424 9.39 5.00 4.32
CA SER A 424 10.25 6.12 3.99
C SER A 424 11.11 5.82 2.76
N THR A 425 12.11 6.66 2.47
CA THR A 425 13.13 6.38 1.44
C THR A 425 14.38 5.70 2.01
N PHE A 426 14.27 5.10 3.19
CA PHE A 426 15.35 4.42 3.91
C PHE A 426 14.91 3.01 4.27
N SER A 427 15.85 2.18 4.73
CA SER A 427 15.52 0.83 5.22
C SER A 427 14.47 0.83 6.33
N ASP A 428 13.30 0.33 6.00
CA ASP A 428 12.14 0.25 6.88
C ASP A 428 11.87 -1.18 7.33
N THR A 429 11.07 -1.31 8.39
CA THR A 429 10.41 -2.57 8.75
C THR A 429 8.92 -2.35 8.88
N LEU A 430 8.16 -2.90 7.95
CA LEU A 430 6.72 -2.70 7.84
C LEU A 430 5.98 -3.98 8.20
N TYR A 431 4.99 -3.86 9.08
CA TYR A 431 4.09 -4.96 9.41
C TYR A 431 2.65 -4.58 9.07
N GLY A 432 1.98 -5.45 8.32
CA GLY A 432 0.53 -5.42 8.17
C GLY A 432 -0.19 -5.96 9.40
N ASN A 433 -1.42 -6.43 9.21
CA ASN A 433 -2.27 -7.01 10.23
C ASN A 433 -2.84 -8.37 9.75
N ALA A 434 -4.10 -8.67 10.07
CA ALA A 434 -4.73 -9.94 9.68
C ALA A 434 -5.72 -9.78 8.51
N GLY A 435 -5.89 -8.56 8.01
CA GLY A 435 -6.66 -8.23 6.81
C GLY A 435 -5.76 -8.20 5.57
N ALA A 436 -6.36 -8.01 4.39
CA ALA A 436 -5.59 -7.82 3.16
C ALA A 436 -4.92 -6.43 3.19
N ASN A 437 -3.60 -6.41 3.25
CA ASN A 437 -2.81 -5.19 3.37
C ASN A 437 -2.00 -4.88 2.10
N ARG A 438 -1.73 -3.60 1.85
CA ARG A 438 -0.67 -3.19 0.92
C ARG A 438 0.49 -2.59 1.70
N LEU A 439 1.64 -3.25 1.60
CA LEU A 439 2.90 -2.76 2.17
C LEU A 439 3.78 -2.24 1.03
N ASN A 440 4.23 -1.00 1.14
CA ASN A 440 5.14 -0.38 0.17
C ASN A 440 6.40 0.13 0.86
N GLY A 441 7.54 -0.55 0.67
CA GLY A 441 8.85 -0.18 1.23
C GLY A 441 9.45 1.07 0.57
N SER A 442 9.04 1.39 -0.65
CA SER A 442 9.56 2.51 -1.44
C SER A 442 11.03 2.38 -1.81
N ALA A 443 11.96 2.93 -1.03
CA ALA A 443 13.37 2.86 -1.34
C ALA A 443 14.16 2.56 -0.07
N GLY A 444 15.24 1.80 -0.19
CA GLY A 444 15.91 1.25 0.97
C GLY A 444 15.96 -0.26 0.86
N ASN A 445 16.64 -0.90 1.79
CA ASN A 445 16.55 -2.35 1.92
C ASN A 445 15.52 -2.63 3.01
N ASP A 446 14.33 -3.04 2.61
CA ASP A 446 13.16 -3.08 3.46
C ASP A 446 12.83 -4.51 3.92
N LEU A 447 12.29 -4.61 5.12
CA LEU A 447 11.76 -5.86 5.68
C LEU A 447 10.23 -5.73 5.79
N LEU A 448 9.51 -6.51 5.01
CA LEU A 448 8.06 -6.42 4.89
C LEU A 448 7.40 -7.71 5.40
N ILE A 449 6.51 -7.58 6.38
CA ILE A 449 5.76 -8.67 6.99
C ILE A 449 4.27 -8.39 6.80
N GLY A 450 3.63 -9.04 5.82
CA GLY A 450 2.20 -8.85 5.55
C GLY A 450 1.33 -9.23 6.74
N GLY A 451 1.58 -10.42 7.29
CA GLY A 451 0.76 -11.00 8.35
C GLY A 451 -0.12 -12.08 7.76
N ALA A 452 -1.38 -12.13 8.17
CA ALA A 452 -2.36 -12.99 7.51
C ALA A 452 -3.26 -12.13 6.61
N GLY A 453 -3.83 -12.69 5.56
CA GLY A 453 -4.58 -11.92 4.58
C GLY A 453 -4.05 -12.21 3.19
N ALA A 454 -4.65 -11.59 2.18
CA ALA A 454 -4.11 -11.62 0.82
C ALA A 454 -3.36 -10.31 0.59
N ASP A 455 -2.05 -10.32 0.83
CA ASP A 455 -1.28 -9.08 0.91
C ASP A 455 -0.63 -8.70 -0.42
N GLN A 456 -0.44 -7.40 -0.62
CA GLN A 456 0.37 -6.84 -1.70
C GLN A 456 1.67 -6.31 -1.09
N ILE A 457 2.75 -7.06 -1.29
CA ILE A 457 4.07 -6.74 -0.75
C ILE A 457 4.93 -6.12 -1.86
N VAL A 458 5.21 -4.83 -1.72
CA VAL A 458 5.98 -4.03 -2.68
C VAL A 458 7.25 -3.55 -2.01
N GLY A 459 8.41 -4.10 -2.38
CA GLY A 459 9.69 -3.69 -1.79
C GLY A 459 10.11 -2.31 -2.31
N GLY A 460 10.30 -2.22 -3.62
CA GLY A 460 10.56 -0.97 -4.32
C GLY A 460 11.97 -0.95 -4.88
N SER A 461 12.81 -0.01 -4.45
CA SER A 461 14.21 0.02 -4.86
C SER A 461 15.15 -0.31 -3.70
N GLY A 462 15.94 -1.37 -3.86
CA GLY A 462 16.91 -1.81 -2.88
C GLY A 462 17.01 -3.33 -2.94
N ALA A 463 17.40 -3.93 -1.82
CA ALA A 463 17.34 -5.37 -1.64
C ALA A 463 16.33 -5.67 -0.54
N ASP A 464 15.15 -6.09 -0.94
CA ASP A 464 13.97 -6.16 -0.09
C ASP A 464 13.65 -7.60 0.29
N ILE A 465 13.07 -7.78 1.48
CA ILE A 465 12.74 -9.08 2.05
C ILE A 465 11.26 -9.11 2.40
N ALA A 466 10.51 -10.03 1.77
CA ALA A 466 9.22 -10.44 2.32
C ALA A 466 9.45 -11.57 3.35
N SER A 467 8.96 -11.40 4.57
CA SER A 467 9.24 -12.31 5.68
C SER A 467 7.98 -12.85 6.34
N TYR A 468 7.99 -14.16 6.57
CA TYR A 468 6.97 -14.92 7.28
C TYR A 468 7.42 -15.32 8.70
N GLY A 469 8.42 -14.63 9.24
CA GLY A 469 9.00 -14.95 10.55
C GLY A 469 8.03 -14.84 11.74
N THR A 470 6.86 -14.20 11.55
CA THR A 470 5.78 -14.12 12.54
C THR A 470 4.73 -15.23 12.39
N ALA A 471 4.79 -16.01 11.31
CA ALA A 471 3.83 -17.06 11.04
C ALA A 471 3.88 -18.15 12.12
N THR A 472 2.71 -18.71 12.43
CA THR A 472 2.56 -19.71 13.52
C THR A 472 2.56 -21.15 13.01
N VAL A 473 2.72 -21.34 11.70
CA VAL A 473 2.84 -22.61 10.97
C VAL A 473 3.78 -22.41 9.79
N GLY A 474 4.22 -23.51 9.18
CA GLY A 474 5.02 -23.47 7.96
C GLY A 474 4.23 -22.89 6.79
N VAL A 475 4.91 -22.14 5.93
CA VAL A 475 4.32 -21.46 4.78
C VAL A 475 4.83 -22.04 3.46
N THR A 476 4.03 -21.88 2.42
CA THR A 476 4.51 -21.94 1.04
C THR A 476 4.48 -20.53 0.50
N ALA A 477 5.61 -20.01 0.02
CA ALA A 477 5.69 -18.66 -0.53
C ALA A 477 6.44 -18.69 -1.87
N SER A 478 5.83 -18.10 -2.91
CA SER A 478 6.39 -18.02 -4.24
C SER A 478 6.33 -16.60 -4.79
N LEU A 479 7.50 -16.06 -5.15
CA LEU A 479 7.60 -14.73 -5.76
C LEU A 479 6.89 -14.62 -7.11
N THR A 480 6.62 -15.74 -7.79
CA THR A 480 6.06 -15.76 -9.15
C THR A 480 4.65 -16.32 -9.25
N ASN A 481 4.19 -17.09 -8.25
CA ASN A 481 2.91 -17.79 -8.31
C ASN A 481 2.15 -17.74 -6.97
N SER A 482 1.35 -16.70 -6.78
CA SER A 482 0.54 -16.53 -5.56
C SER A 482 -0.48 -17.65 -5.33
N SER A 483 -0.89 -18.39 -6.36
CA SER A 483 -1.91 -19.44 -6.25
C SER A 483 -1.47 -20.70 -5.48
N ILE A 484 -0.15 -20.87 -5.30
CA ILE A 484 0.40 -21.98 -4.50
C ILE A 484 0.76 -21.55 -3.09
N ASN A 485 0.66 -20.27 -2.77
CA ASN A 485 1.04 -19.81 -1.44
C ASN A 485 0.06 -20.33 -0.38
N THR A 486 0.57 -20.59 0.82
CA THR A 486 -0.21 -21.15 1.94
C THR A 486 0.17 -20.52 3.27
N GLY A 487 -0.68 -20.71 4.29
CA GLY A 487 -0.49 -20.12 5.60
C GLY A 487 -0.64 -18.61 5.55
N ASP A 488 0.24 -17.89 6.22
CA ASP A 488 0.29 -16.43 6.22
C ASP A 488 0.65 -15.86 4.84
N ALA A 489 1.25 -16.65 3.94
CA ALA A 489 1.55 -16.23 2.57
C ALA A 489 0.36 -16.35 1.60
N ALA A 490 -0.77 -16.91 2.04
CA ALA A 490 -1.85 -17.32 1.16
C ALA A 490 -2.41 -16.16 0.32
N GLU A 491 -2.37 -16.30 -1.00
CA GLU A 491 -2.77 -15.28 -1.99
C GLU A 491 -1.90 -14.00 -2.01
N ASP A 492 -0.83 -13.93 -1.23
CA ASP A 492 0.12 -12.83 -1.28
C ASP A 492 0.72 -12.65 -2.68
N THR A 493 0.89 -11.38 -3.06
CA THR A 493 1.53 -10.98 -4.31
C THR A 493 2.74 -10.11 -4.01
N TYR A 494 3.80 -10.30 -4.81
CA TYR A 494 5.08 -9.65 -4.61
C TYR A 494 5.46 -8.84 -5.83
N SER A 495 6.04 -7.67 -5.62
CA SER A 495 6.67 -6.87 -6.67
C SER A 495 7.90 -6.18 -6.12
N SER A 496 9.00 -6.24 -6.89
CA SER A 496 10.31 -5.73 -6.44
C SER A 496 10.69 -6.30 -5.06
N ILE A 497 10.60 -7.62 -4.93
CA ILE A 497 11.07 -8.35 -3.75
C ILE A 497 12.11 -9.33 -4.26
N GLU A 498 13.34 -9.19 -3.78
CA GLU A 498 14.44 -10.06 -4.20
C GLU A 498 14.60 -11.27 -3.28
N ASN A 499 14.08 -11.21 -2.05
CA ASN A 499 14.39 -12.19 -1.00
C ASN A 499 13.15 -12.66 -0.23
N LEU A 500 13.16 -13.92 0.19
CA LEU A 500 12.16 -14.52 1.06
C LEU A 500 12.79 -15.04 2.35
N SER A 501 12.08 -14.84 3.47
CA SER A 501 12.40 -15.48 4.75
C SER A 501 11.20 -16.24 5.27
N GLY A 502 11.40 -17.52 5.58
CA GLY A 502 10.43 -18.43 6.17
C GLY A 502 10.05 -18.11 7.61
N SER A 503 9.20 -18.97 8.14
CA SER A 503 8.72 -19.04 9.51
C SER A 503 9.70 -19.80 10.43
N LEU A 504 9.24 -20.28 11.58
CA LEU A 504 10.03 -21.17 12.47
C LEU A 504 9.63 -22.65 12.30
N PHE A 505 8.97 -22.98 11.20
CA PHE A 505 8.44 -24.29 10.88
C PHE A 505 8.84 -24.67 9.45
N ALA A 506 8.62 -25.94 9.08
CA ALA A 506 8.92 -26.44 7.74
C ALA A 506 8.22 -25.62 6.64
N ASP A 507 9.00 -24.85 5.90
CA ASP A 507 8.54 -23.96 4.84
C ASP A 507 8.87 -24.51 3.44
N THR A 508 8.22 -23.95 2.43
CA THR A 508 8.59 -24.13 1.03
C THR A 508 8.69 -22.77 0.35
N LEU A 509 9.89 -22.37 -0.02
CA LEU A 509 10.18 -21.05 -0.58
C LEU A 509 10.60 -21.18 -2.05
N TYR A 510 9.93 -20.42 -2.91
CA TYR A 510 10.24 -20.33 -4.34
C TYR A 510 10.71 -18.91 -4.68
N GLY A 511 11.93 -18.80 -5.19
CA GLY A 511 12.44 -17.58 -5.81
C GLY A 511 11.85 -17.34 -7.20
N ASP A 512 12.53 -16.50 -7.98
CA ASP A 512 12.18 -16.14 -9.33
C ASP A 512 13.34 -16.36 -10.31
N VAL A 513 13.51 -15.48 -11.31
CA VAL A 513 14.60 -15.59 -12.29
C VAL A 513 15.78 -14.68 -11.96
N ALA A 514 15.64 -13.81 -10.96
CA ALA A 514 16.69 -12.96 -10.45
C ALA A 514 17.48 -13.71 -9.37
N ALA A 515 18.64 -13.15 -8.99
CA ALA A 515 19.41 -13.71 -7.88
C ALA A 515 18.67 -13.44 -6.56
N ASN A 516 18.16 -14.48 -5.92
CA ASN A 516 17.40 -14.40 -4.68
C ASN A 516 18.21 -14.87 -3.47
N ARG A 517 17.86 -14.37 -2.29
CA ARG A 517 18.21 -15.02 -1.01
C ARG A 517 16.97 -15.64 -0.40
N LEU A 518 16.98 -16.96 -0.25
CA LEU A 518 15.93 -17.73 0.41
C LEU A 518 16.46 -18.23 1.76
N ASN A 519 15.81 -17.83 2.85
CA ASN A 519 16.16 -18.24 4.20
C ASN A 519 15.03 -19.04 4.86
N GLY A 520 15.20 -20.35 5.01
CA GLY A 520 14.24 -21.24 5.66
C GLY A 520 14.04 -20.94 7.15
N SER A 521 15.12 -20.55 7.83
CA SER A 521 15.18 -20.20 9.26
C SER A 521 15.14 -21.39 10.21
N ALA A 522 13.98 -21.89 10.61
CA ALA A 522 13.93 -23.08 11.46
C ALA A 522 12.85 -23.99 10.94
N GLY A 523 13.07 -25.30 10.94
CA GLY A 523 12.15 -26.21 10.30
C GLY A 523 12.92 -27.18 9.42
N ASN A 524 12.21 -27.95 8.60
CA ASN A 524 12.85 -28.71 7.55
C ASN A 524 12.36 -28.12 6.25
N ASP A 525 13.17 -27.25 5.66
CA ASP A 525 12.72 -26.31 4.65
C ASP A 525 13.06 -26.79 3.25
N LEU A 526 12.18 -26.50 2.30
CA LEU A 526 12.38 -26.77 0.88
C LEU A 526 12.62 -25.45 0.16
N LEU A 527 13.83 -25.26 -0.35
CA LEU A 527 14.26 -24.02 -1.00
C LEU A 527 14.47 -24.24 -2.50
N ILE A 528 13.77 -23.47 -3.32
CA ILE A 528 13.82 -23.54 -4.78
C ILE A 528 14.17 -22.14 -5.29
N GLY A 529 15.45 -21.91 -5.56
CA GLY A 529 15.98 -20.60 -5.98
C GLY A 529 15.41 -20.16 -7.32
N GLY A 530 15.50 -21.03 -8.33
CA GLY A 530 15.10 -20.71 -9.69
C GLY A 530 16.33 -20.56 -10.57
N ALA A 531 16.38 -19.52 -11.39
CA ALA A 531 17.53 -19.24 -12.24
C ALA A 531 18.36 -18.10 -11.65
N SER A 532 19.60 -17.95 -12.14
CA SER A 532 20.60 -17.01 -11.61
C SER A 532 21.32 -17.55 -10.37
N ALA A 533 22.18 -16.74 -9.75
CA ALA A 533 23.05 -17.17 -8.66
C ALA A 533 22.38 -16.88 -7.31
N ASP A 534 21.76 -17.89 -6.73
CA ASP A 534 20.95 -17.76 -5.53
C ASP A 534 21.73 -18.03 -4.24
N GLN A 535 21.20 -17.54 -3.12
CA GLN A 535 21.68 -17.91 -1.78
C GLN A 535 20.59 -18.71 -1.07
N LEU A 536 20.82 -20.00 -0.90
CA LEU A 536 19.90 -20.92 -0.23
C LEU A 536 20.42 -21.20 1.17
N VAL A 537 19.64 -20.82 2.17
CA VAL A 537 20.03 -20.84 3.59
C VAL A 537 18.99 -21.65 4.35
N GLY A 538 19.34 -22.88 4.74
CA GLY A 538 18.44 -23.76 5.49
C GLY A 538 18.31 -23.30 6.95
N SER A 539 19.45 -23.05 7.58
CA SER A 539 19.58 -22.71 9.00
C SER A 539 19.36 -23.93 9.92
N SER A 540 18.45 -23.88 10.90
CA SER A 540 18.29 -25.02 11.82
C SER A 540 17.25 -25.99 11.29
N GLY A 541 17.67 -27.18 10.89
CA GLY A 541 16.76 -28.06 10.18
C GLY A 541 17.41 -29.29 9.58
N ILE A 542 16.61 -30.01 8.80
CA ILE A 542 17.11 -30.80 7.67
C ILE A 542 16.53 -30.15 6.44
N ASP A 543 17.37 -29.41 5.73
CA ASP A 543 16.93 -28.48 4.69
C ASP A 543 17.33 -28.98 3.31
N THR A 544 16.44 -28.81 2.35
CA THR A 544 16.59 -29.30 0.98
C THR A 544 16.71 -28.14 0.00
N ALA A 545 17.82 -28.08 -0.73
CA ALA A 545 17.88 -27.30 -1.96
C ALA A 545 17.34 -28.15 -3.13
N SER A 546 16.35 -27.63 -3.85
CA SER A 546 15.63 -28.39 -4.88
C SER A 546 15.66 -27.70 -6.24
N TYR A 547 16.02 -28.48 -7.25
CA TYR A 547 16.06 -28.11 -8.66
C TYR A 547 14.95 -28.81 -9.46
N SER A 548 13.92 -29.28 -8.78
CA SER A 548 12.79 -30.01 -9.38
C SER A 548 12.03 -29.24 -10.47
N THR A 549 12.16 -27.91 -10.51
CA THR A 549 11.56 -27.04 -11.53
C THR A 549 12.49 -26.77 -12.72
N ALA A 550 13.77 -27.17 -12.63
CA ALA A 550 14.73 -26.93 -13.69
C ALA A 550 14.34 -27.69 -14.96
N THR A 551 14.53 -27.04 -16.10
CA THR A 551 14.14 -27.60 -17.42
C THR A 551 15.29 -28.30 -18.14
N THR A 552 16.48 -28.27 -17.54
CA THR A 552 17.71 -28.92 -18.01
C THR A 552 18.40 -29.60 -16.84
N GLY A 553 19.18 -30.65 -17.12
CA GLY A 553 19.96 -31.33 -16.09
C GLY A 553 20.91 -30.38 -15.39
N VAL A 554 21.00 -30.51 -14.06
CA VAL A 554 21.80 -29.67 -13.18
C VAL A 554 23.02 -30.41 -12.68
N LYS A 555 24.09 -29.65 -12.45
CA LYS A 555 25.20 -30.10 -11.61
C LYS A 555 25.16 -29.28 -10.34
N VAL A 556 25.04 -29.95 -9.21
CA VAL A 556 24.87 -29.33 -7.89
C VAL A 556 25.92 -29.87 -6.96
N ASN A 557 26.73 -29.00 -6.38
CA ASN A 557 27.76 -29.38 -5.42
C ASN A 557 27.72 -28.46 -4.19
N LEU A 558 27.38 -29.05 -3.03
CA LEU A 558 27.24 -28.32 -1.77
C LEU A 558 28.56 -27.72 -1.26
N LEU A 559 29.71 -28.28 -1.64
CA LEU A 559 31.04 -27.85 -1.17
C LEU A 559 31.73 -26.87 -2.13
N ASN A 560 31.47 -26.98 -3.43
CA ASN A 560 32.13 -26.20 -4.46
C ASN A 560 31.11 -25.67 -5.47
N SER A 561 30.47 -24.55 -5.13
CA SER A 561 29.50 -23.89 -6.00
C SER A 561 30.06 -23.46 -7.35
N SER A 562 31.39 -23.29 -7.50
CA SER A 562 31.99 -22.85 -8.76
C SER A 562 31.88 -23.86 -9.89
N VAL A 563 31.51 -25.11 -9.60
CA VAL A 563 31.30 -26.16 -10.60
C VAL A 563 29.83 -26.42 -10.90
N ASN A 564 28.91 -25.70 -10.26
CA ASN A 564 27.49 -25.87 -10.50
C ASN A 564 27.10 -25.39 -11.89
N THR A 565 26.08 -26.01 -12.48
CA THR A 565 25.61 -25.70 -13.83
C THR A 565 24.08 -25.77 -13.92
N GLY A 566 23.53 -25.20 -14.98
CA GLY A 566 22.08 -25.10 -15.16
C GLY A 566 21.52 -24.05 -14.19
N ASP A 567 20.37 -24.33 -13.61
CA ASP A 567 19.73 -23.46 -12.62
C ASP A 567 20.56 -23.33 -11.33
N ALA A 568 21.41 -24.31 -11.00
CA ALA A 568 22.32 -24.24 -9.85
C ALA A 568 23.55 -23.31 -10.05
N ALA A 569 23.71 -22.71 -11.24
CA ALA A 569 24.93 -22.02 -11.62
C ALA A 569 25.15 -20.72 -10.82
N GLY A 570 26.13 -20.76 -9.91
CA GLY A 570 26.47 -19.63 -9.05
C GLY A 570 25.81 -19.68 -7.67
N ASP A 571 24.88 -20.61 -7.46
CA ASP A 571 24.20 -20.80 -6.19
C ASP A 571 25.18 -21.08 -5.05
N THR A 572 24.86 -20.56 -3.87
CA THR A 572 25.59 -20.82 -2.63
C THR A 572 24.65 -21.40 -1.58
N TYR A 573 25.16 -22.36 -0.81
CA TYR A 573 24.39 -23.12 0.16
C TYR A 573 24.95 -22.89 1.56
N PHE A 574 24.07 -22.65 2.52
CA PHE A 574 24.40 -22.51 3.92
C PHE A 574 23.49 -23.42 4.72
N GLU A 575 24.07 -24.37 5.46
CA GLU A 575 23.31 -25.32 6.30
C GLU A 575 22.21 -26.01 5.47
N ILE A 576 22.63 -26.65 4.37
CA ILE A 576 21.78 -27.48 3.50
C ILE A 576 22.30 -28.91 3.57
N GLU A 577 21.42 -29.84 3.91
CA GLU A 577 21.73 -31.25 4.06
C GLU A 577 21.27 -32.06 2.83
N ASP A 578 20.19 -31.65 2.17
CA ASP A 578 19.53 -32.47 1.17
C ASP A 578 19.51 -31.78 -0.21
N LEU A 579 19.59 -32.60 -1.27
CA LEU A 579 19.49 -32.15 -2.65
C LEU A 579 18.41 -32.94 -3.41
N THR A 580 17.63 -32.22 -4.21
CA THR A 580 16.73 -32.83 -5.20
C THR A 580 17.04 -32.29 -6.59
N GLY A 581 17.27 -33.21 -7.53
CA GLY A 581 17.52 -32.93 -8.95
C GLY A 581 16.27 -32.47 -9.71
N SER A 582 16.46 -32.24 -11.01
CA SER A 582 15.45 -31.94 -12.01
C SER A 582 14.74 -33.22 -12.50
N SER A 583 14.09 -33.18 -13.66
CA SER A 583 13.55 -34.39 -14.31
C SER A 583 14.44 -34.89 -15.46
N GLN A 584 15.68 -34.40 -15.49
CA GLN A 584 16.69 -34.62 -16.51
C GLN A 584 17.91 -35.27 -15.83
N GLY A 585 18.85 -35.81 -16.62
CA GLY A 585 20.06 -36.39 -16.06
C GLY A 585 20.91 -35.36 -15.30
N ASP A 586 21.02 -35.55 -13.99
CA ASP A 586 21.65 -34.64 -13.06
C ASP A 586 22.98 -35.19 -12.52
N THR A 587 23.78 -34.31 -11.91
CA THR A 587 24.93 -34.71 -11.11
C THR A 587 24.89 -34.00 -9.76
N LEU A 588 24.63 -34.76 -8.69
CA LEU A 588 24.47 -34.22 -7.34
C LEU A 588 25.63 -34.65 -6.45
N TYR A 589 26.27 -33.68 -5.80
CA TYR A 589 27.32 -33.91 -4.80
C TYR A 589 26.84 -33.43 -3.43
N GLY A 590 26.79 -34.35 -2.47
CA GLY A 590 26.62 -34.06 -1.06
C GLY A 590 27.88 -33.45 -0.43
N ASN A 591 28.01 -33.62 0.88
CA ASN A 591 29.12 -33.13 1.68
C ASN A 591 29.67 -34.23 2.62
N ALA A 592 30.12 -33.87 3.82
CA ALA A 592 30.68 -34.82 4.79
C ALA A 592 29.66 -35.22 5.89
N SER A 593 28.44 -34.67 5.81
CA SER A 593 27.31 -34.95 6.68
C SER A 593 26.40 -35.99 6.01
N SER A 594 25.49 -36.59 6.76
CA SER A 594 24.44 -37.41 6.16
C SER A 594 23.55 -36.58 5.25
N ASN A 595 23.57 -36.88 3.95
CA ASN A 595 22.77 -36.20 2.93
C ASN A 595 21.69 -37.12 2.35
N ARG A 596 20.56 -36.56 1.97
CA ARG A 596 19.61 -37.22 1.05
C ARG A 596 19.72 -36.61 -0.34
N LEU A 597 20.20 -37.40 -1.30
CA LEU A 597 20.31 -37.02 -2.70
C LEU A 597 19.23 -37.73 -3.51
N ASN A 598 18.33 -36.97 -4.13
CA ASN A 598 17.24 -37.49 -4.96
C ASN A 598 17.38 -37.03 -6.41
N GLY A 599 17.78 -37.91 -7.32
CA GLY A 599 17.91 -37.62 -8.76
C GLY A 599 16.57 -37.39 -9.46
N SER A 600 15.50 -38.00 -8.95
CA SER A 600 14.14 -37.94 -9.47
C SER A 600 13.95 -38.67 -10.81
N ALA A 601 14.13 -38.01 -11.94
CA ALA A 601 13.98 -38.66 -13.25
C ALA A 601 15.14 -38.23 -14.13
N GLY A 602 15.62 -39.12 -15.00
CA GLY A 602 16.86 -38.86 -15.71
C GLY A 602 17.83 -40.00 -15.48
N ASN A 603 19.01 -39.90 -16.08
CA ASN A 603 20.10 -40.80 -15.74
C ASN A 603 21.05 -40.00 -14.85
N ASP A 604 20.95 -40.22 -13.56
CA ASP A 604 21.54 -39.34 -12.56
C ASP A 604 22.86 -39.91 -12.04
N LEU A 605 23.79 -39.02 -11.69
CA LEU A 605 25.03 -39.34 -11.03
C LEU A 605 25.02 -38.76 -9.62
N LEU A 606 24.96 -39.63 -8.61
CA LEU A 606 24.85 -39.25 -7.20
C LEU A 606 26.16 -39.57 -6.47
N ILE A 607 26.78 -38.53 -5.89
CA ILE A 607 27.98 -38.62 -5.07
C ILE A 607 27.63 -38.12 -3.67
N GLY A 608 27.38 -39.04 -2.72
CA GLY A 608 27.05 -38.69 -1.33
C GLY A 608 28.19 -37.93 -0.65
N GLY A 609 29.41 -38.49 -0.76
CA GLY A 609 30.56 -37.99 -0.03
C GLY A 609 30.83 -38.88 1.18
N ALA A 610 31.23 -38.28 2.28
CA ALA A 610 31.30 -39.00 3.55
C ALA A 610 30.01 -38.75 4.33
N GLY A 611 29.61 -39.70 5.16
CA GLY A 611 28.35 -39.58 5.88
C GLY A 611 27.60 -40.90 5.82
N ALA A 612 26.40 -40.94 6.35
CA ALA A 612 25.46 -42.02 6.07
C ALA A 612 24.41 -41.45 5.12
N ASP A 613 24.59 -41.67 3.82
CA ASP A 613 23.84 -40.99 2.78
C ASP A 613 22.66 -41.81 2.27
N GLN A 614 21.62 -41.12 1.82
CA GLN A 614 20.48 -41.72 1.12
C GLN A 614 20.56 -41.33 -0.35
N LEU A 615 20.98 -42.28 -1.20
CA LEU A 615 21.09 -42.09 -2.64
C LEU A 615 19.86 -42.68 -3.33
N ILE A 616 19.02 -41.81 -3.86
CA ILE A 616 17.75 -42.16 -4.50
C ILE A 616 17.85 -41.73 -5.97
N GLY A 617 18.04 -42.69 -6.89
CA GLY A 617 18.17 -42.38 -8.32
C GLY A 617 16.84 -41.92 -8.89
N GLY A 618 15.87 -42.84 -8.90
CA GLY A 618 14.51 -42.54 -9.33
C GLY A 618 14.19 -43.27 -10.61
N SER A 619 13.67 -42.57 -11.62
CA SER A 619 13.39 -43.20 -12.92
C SER A 619 14.49 -42.91 -13.93
N GLY A 620 15.14 -43.96 -14.42
CA GLY A 620 16.14 -43.90 -15.47
C GLY A 620 17.23 -44.92 -15.20
N SER A 621 18.47 -44.61 -15.55
CA SER A 621 19.63 -45.43 -15.23
C SER A 621 20.59 -44.62 -14.39
N ASP A 622 20.55 -44.86 -13.09
CA ASP A 622 21.15 -44.00 -12.09
C ASP A 622 22.41 -44.63 -11.50
N THR A 623 23.39 -43.79 -11.18
CA THR A 623 24.72 -44.20 -10.75
C THR A 623 25.03 -43.63 -9.38
N ALA A 624 25.24 -44.50 -8.39
CA ALA A 624 25.95 -44.13 -7.16
C ALA A 624 27.46 -44.16 -7.45
N SER A 625 28.18 -43.07 -7.15
CA SER A 625 29.61 -42.98 -7.43
C SER A 625 30.42 -42.55 -6.21
N TYR A 626 31.52 -43.26 -6.02
CA TYR A 626 32.55 -42.99 -5.02
C TYR A 626 33.81 -42.39 -5.64
N GLY A 627 33.72 -41.83 -6.84
CA GLY A 627 34.87 -41.30 -7.60
C GLY A 627 35.59 -40.12 -6.92
N THR A 628 34.98 -39.51 -5.89
CA THR A 628 35.61 -38.46 -5.08
C THR A 628 36.22 -38.98 -3.78
N ALA A 629 36.07 -40.27 -3.47
CA ALA A 629 36.60 -40.86 -2.26
C ALA A 629 38.12 -40.77 -2.25
N THR A 630 38.68 -40.51 -1.07
CA THR A 630 40.14 -40.33 -0.89
C THR A 630 40.87 -41.62 -0.53
N VAL A 631 40.12 -42.71 -0.41
CA VAL A 631 40.58 -44.09 -0.15
C VAL A 631 39.63 -45.06 -0.86
N GLY A 632 40.07 -46.32 -1.01
CA GLY A 632 39.24 -47.40 -1.54
C GLY A 632 37.99 -47.64 -0.71
N VAL A 633 36.88 -47.96 -1.37
CA VAL A 633 35.59 -48.20 -0.76
C VAL A 633 35.17 -49.65 -0.87
N LYS A 634 34.35 -50.07 0.09
CA LYS A 634 33.53 -51.27 -0.08
C LYS A 634 32.11 -50.79 -0.26
N ALA A 635 31.51 -51.03 -1.42
CA ALA A 635 30.17 -50.55 -1.73
C ALA A 635 29.31 -51.70 -2.28
N SER A 636 28.16 -51.93 -1.66
CA SER A 636 27.21 -52.96 -2.06
C SER A 636 25.81 -52.38 -2.19
N LEU A 637 25.27 -52.42 -3.42
CA LEU A 637 23.89 -52.01 -3.68
C LEU A 637 22.87 -52.97 -3.04
N ALA A 638 23.25 -54.25 -2.83
CA ALA A 638 22.38 -55.26 -2.22
C ALA A 638 22.43 -55.29 -0.69
N ASN A 639 23.57 -54.95 -0.08
CA ASN A 639 23.79 -55.09 1.35
C ASN A 639 24.65 -53.94 1.89
N SER A 640 24.01 -52.81 2.19
CA SER A 640 24.71 -51.64 2.74
C SER A 640 25.42 -51.89 4.07
N ALA A 641 25.07 -52.95 4.82
CA ALA A 641 25.70 -53.26 6.10
C ALA A 641 27.18 -53.68 5.98
N ILE A 642 27.65 -54.04 4.78
CA ILE A 642 29.06 -54.36 4.53
C ILE A 642 29.86 -53.18 3.98
N ASN A 643 29.21 -52.04 3.76
CA ASN A 643 29.87 -50.89 3.16
C ASN A 643 30.89 -50.26 4.10
N THR A 644 31.98 -49.73 3.54
CA THR A 644 33.06 -49.06 4.28
C THR A 644 33.61 -47.87 3.50
N GLY A 645 34.38 -47.02 4.19
CA GLY A 645 34.89 -45.78 3.60
C GLY A 645 33.75 -44.77 3.44
N ASP A 646 33.76 -44.04 2.34
CA ASP A 646 32.71 -43.07 2.01
C ASP A 646 31.35 -43.76 1.77
N ALA A 647 31.32 -45.04 1.42
CA ALA A 647 30.08 -45.81 1.28
C ALA A 647 29.43 -46.23 2.62
N ALA A 648 30.11 -46.00 3.75
CA ALA A 648 29.75 -46.60 5.03
C ALA A 648 28.37 -46.12 5.54
N SER A 649 27.43 -47.05 5.64
CA SER A 649 26.04 -46.79 6.06
C SER A 649 25.18 -46.05 5.04
N ASP A 650 25.68 -45.88 3.81
CA ASP A 650 24.86 -45.39 2.71
C ASP A 650 23.72 -46.35 2.41
N THR A 651 22.62 -45.81 1.92
CA THR A 651 21.47 -46.57 1.46
C THR A 651 21.13 -46.18 0.04
N TYR A 652 20.73 -47.17 -0.76
CA TYR A 652 20.46 -46.99 -2.18
C TYR A 652 19.03 -47.39 -2.48
N SER A 653 18.35 -46.58 -3.27
CA SER A 653 17.02 -46.88 -3.77
C SER A 653 16.93 -46.47 -5.24
N GLN A 654 16.49 -47.38 -6.10
CA GLN A 654 16.40 -47.14 -7.55
C GLN A 654 17.76 -46.67 -8.10
N ILE A 655 18.80 -47.47 -7.84
CA ILE A 655 20.16 -47.27 -8.34
C ILE A 655 20.53 -48.54 -9.12
N GLU A 656 20.80 -48.37 -10.40
CA GLU A 656 21.18 -49.46 -11.30
C GLU A 656 22.69 -49.59 -11.44
N ASN A 657 23.45 -48.50 -11.26
CA ASN A 657 24.88 -48.48 -11.57
C ASN A 657 25.72 -48.08 -10.33
N LEU A 658 26.94 -48.58 -10.29
CA LEU A 658 27.90 -48.30 -9.22
C LEU A 658 29.27 -47.96 -9.80
N SER A 659 29.90 -46.91 -9.31
CA SER A 659 31.26 -46.51 -9.69
C SER A 659 32.15 -46.42 -8.46
N GLY A 660 33.33 -47.04 -8.55
CA GLY A 660 34.40 -46.98 -7.55
C GLY A 660 35.10 -45.63 -7.44
N SER A 661 36.09 -45.60 -6.57
CA SER A 661 37.06 -44.54 -6.32
C SER A 661 38.23 -44.62 -7.32
N LEU A 662 39.38 -44.03 -6.97
CA LEU A 662 40.64 -44.15 -7.74
C LEU A 662 41.64 -45.10 -7.06
N PHE A 663 41.16 -45.95 -6.15
CA PHE A 663 41.92 -46.85 -5.30
C PHE A 663 41.25 -48.22 -5.29
N GLU A 664 41.96 -49.26 -4.81
CA GLU A 664 41.40 -50.62 -4.65
C GLU A 664 40.03 -50.61 -3.95
N ASP A 665 39.01 -50.98 -4.70
CA ASP A 665 37.62 -51.03 -4.27
C ASP A 665 37.07 -52.46 -4.20
N TYR A 666 36.01 -52.63 -3.43
CA TYR A 666 35.22 -53.86 -3.35
C TYR A 666 33.77 -53.54 -3.70
N LEU A 667 33.40 -53.73 -4.96
CA LEU A 667 32.12 -53.30 -5.53
C LEU A 667 31.18 -54.49 -5.75
N TYR A 668 29.98 -54.39 -5.20
CA TYR A 668 28.94 -55.42 -5.29
C TYR A 668 27.64 -54.84 -5.85
N GLY A 669 27.15 -55.41 -6.95
CA GLY A 669 25.84 -55.09 -7.51
C GLY A 669 24.69 -55.67 -6.68
N ASN A 670 23.52 -55.79 -7.31
CA ASN A 670 22.31 -56.30 -6.72
C ASN A 670 21.65 -57.38 -7.60
N ALA A 671 20.32 -57.40 -7.69
CA ALA A 671 19.58 -58.37 -8.50
C ALA A 671 19.11 -57.79 -9.84
N LEU A 672 19.39 -56.50 -10.07
CA LEU A 672 19.09 -55.78 -11.31
C LEU A 672 20.24 -55.97 -12.29
N SER A 673 20.03 -55.61 -13.55
CA SER A 673 21.15 -55.45 -14.50
C SER A 673 21.96 -54.22 -14.12
N ASN A 674 23.14 -54.43 -13.55
CA ASN A 674 24.01 -53.36 -13.10
C ASN A 674 25.11 -53.04 -14.12
N ARG A 675 25.47 -51.76 -14.23
CA ARG A 675 26.78 -51.36 -14.76
C ARG A 675 27.69 -51.00 -13.59
N ILE A 676 28.80 -51.73 -13.45
CA ILE A 676 29.78 -51.49 -12.38
C ILE A 676 31.13 -51.12 -13.00
N ASN A 677 31.71 -50.01 -12.55
CA ASN A 677 33.01 -49.50 -13.00
C ASN A 677 33.96 -49.30 -11.82
N GLY A 678 35.06 -50.07 -11.76
CA GLY A 678 36.11 -49.94 -10.75
C GLY A 678 36.83 -48.59 -10.85
N SER A 679 37.14 -48.19 -12.09
CA SER A 679 37.82 -46.95 -12.48
C SER A 679 39.35 -47.05 -12.43
N SER A 680 39.97 -46.92 -11.26
CA SER A 680 41.43 -47.07 -11.12
C SER A 680 41.73 -47.69 -9.78
N GLY A 681 42.80 -48.47 -9.70
CA GLY A 681 43.05 -49.31 -8.52
C GLY A 681 42.92 -50.77 -8.91
N ASP A 682 43.35 -51.66 -8.01
CA ASP A 682 43.23 -53.10 -8.21
C ASP A 682 41.87 -53.53 -7.63
N ASP A 683 40.81 -53.48 -8.43
CA ASP A 683 39.43 -53.52 -7.94
C ASP A 683 38.84 -54.93 -7.91
N GLN A 684 38.02 -55.22 -6.90
CA GLN A 684 37.23 -56.45 -6.85
C GLN A 684 35.77 -56.15 -7.17
N ILE A 685 35.28 -56.74 -8.27
CA ILE A 685 33.94 -56.46 -8.80
C ILE A 685 33.10 -57.72 -8.83
N ASN A 686 31.94 -57.68 -8.19
CA ASN A 686 30.93 -58.74 -8.22
C ASN A 686 29.58 -58.15 -8.68
N GLY A 687 29.10 -58.55 -9.86
CA GLY A 687 27.83 -58.07 -10.41
C GLY A 687 26.61 -58.43 -9.55
N GLY A 688 26.69 -59.52 -8.80
CA GLY A 688 25.56 -60.07 -8.05
C GLY A 688 24.79 -61.05 -8.92
N SER A 689 23.47 -60.90 -8.98
CA SER A 689 22.63 -61.62 -9.93
C SER A 689 22.08 -60.61 -10.92
N GLY A 690 21.96 -60.95 -12.19
CA GLY A 690 21.44 -59.97 -13.14
C GLY A 690 21.94 -60.28 -14.52
N ASN A 691 21.93 -59.30 -15.40
CA ASN A 691 22.78 -59.36 -16.57
C ASN A 691 23.60 -58.09 -16.52
N ASP A 692 24.83 -58.22 -16.04
CA ASP A 692 25.63 -57.10 -15.61
C ASP A 692 26.66 -56.72 -16.67
N THR A 693 27.11 -55.48 -16.62
CA THR A 693 28.24 -54.99 -17.43
C THR A 693 29.30 -54.48 -16.48
N LEU A 694 30.45 -55.15 -16.46
CA LEU A 694 31.53 -54.93 -15.51
C LEU A 694 32.75 -54.35 -16.23
N LEU A 695 33.31 -53.31 -15.63
CA LEU A 695 34.52 -52.64 -16.09
C LEU A 695 35.48 -52.54 -14.92
N GLY A 696 36.68 -53.07 -15.08
CA GLY A 696 37.74 -52.96 -14.08
C GLY A 696 38.32 -51.55 -14.08
N GLY A 697 38.67 -51.06 -15.27
CA GLY A 697 39.33 -49.79 -15.45
C GLY A 697 40.85 -49.96 -15.53
N ALA A 698 41.58 -49.24 -14.69
CA ALA A 698 43.04 -49.26 -14.70
C ALA A 698 43.60 -49.83 -13.40
N GLY A 699 44.31 -50.95 -13.49
CA GLY A 699 44.89 -51.65 -12.35
C GLY A 699 44.81 -53.14 -12.60
N ASP A 700 45.14 -53.94 -11.58
CA ASP A 700 45.02 -55.38 -11.66
C ASP A 700 43.66 -55.82 -11.07
N ASP A 701 42.63 -55.94 -11.91
CA ASP A 701 41.25 -56.09 -11.44
C ASP A 701 40.81 -57.55 -11.29
N THR A 702 39.93 -57.84 -10.33
CA THR A 702 39.35 -59.17 -10.12
C THR A 702 37.83 -59.17 -10.26
N PHE A 703 37.33 -59.87 -11.28
CA PHE A 703 35.89 -60.08 -11.51
C PHE A 703 35.41 -61.38 -10.85
N VAL A 704 34.50 -61.30 -9.90
CA VAL A 704 34.06 -62.42 -9.07
C VAL A 704 32.65 -62.89 -9.47
N PHE A 705 32.55 -64.16 -9.88
CA PHE A 705 31.31 -64.83 -10.25
C PHE A 705 30.94 -65.90 -9.24
N LEU A 706 29.81 -65.68 -8.55
CA LEU A 706 29.19 -66.63 -7.61
C LEU A 706 27.97 -67.30 -8.26
N ALA A 707 27.36 -68.27 -7.58
CA ALA A 707 26.21 -68.98 -8.13
C ALA A 707 25.05 -68.02 -8.53
N ASN A 708 24.48 -68.25 -9.72
CA ASN A 708 23.42 -67.43 -10.32
C ASN A 708 23.86 -66.00 -10.67
N PHE A 709 25.08 -65.84 -11.19
CA PHE A 709 25.60 -64.55 -11.65
C PHE A 709 24.82 -63.98 -12.84
N GLY A 710 24.29 -64.85 -13.70
CA GLY A 710 23.47 -64.42 -14.83
C GLY A 710 24.26 -64.23 -16.12
N LYS A 711 23.88 -63.28 -16.98
CA LYS A 711 24.55 -63.06 -18.28
C LYS A 711 25.36 -61.78 -18.30
N ASP A 712 26.61 -61.89 -17.92
CA ASP A 712 27.46 -60.75 -17.65
C ASP A 712 28.44 -60.48 -18.79
N ILE A 713 28.80 -59.22 -18.94
CA ILE A 713 29.72 -58.72 -19.95
C ILE A 713 30.87 -58.02 -19.24
N LEU A 714 32.10 -58.44 -19.54
CA LEU A 714 33.32 -57.71 -19.17
C LEU A 714 33.77 -56.92 -20.40
N GLU A 715 33.85 -55.60 -20.29
CA GLU A 715 34.15 -54.73 -21.44
C GLU A 715 35.64 -54.48 -21.68
N ASP A 716 36.49 -54.58 -20.64
CA ASP A 716 37.89 -54.15 -20.68
C ASP A 716 38.90 -55.19 -20.15
N PHE A 717 38.47 -56.44 -19.95
CA PHE A 717 39.32 -57.50 -19.43
C PHE A 717 40.63 -57.68 -20.24
N VAL A 718 41.77 -57.66 -19.55
CA VAL A 718 43.10 -57.87 -20.12
C VAL A 718 43.64 -59.27 -19.78
N ALA A 719 43.98 -60.07 -20.80
CA ALA A 719 44.49 -61.43 -20.62
C ALA A 719 46.03 -61.50 -20.56
N ALA A 720 46.55 -62.49 -19.83
CA ALA A 720 47.97 -62.87 -19.66
C ALA A 720 48.84 -61.87 -18.85
N SER A 721 48.24 -60.82 -18.28
CA SER A 721 48.54 -60.14 -17.01
C SER A 721 47.44 -59.11 -16.73
N ASP A 722 47.52 -58.47 -15.57
CA ASP A 722 46.69 -57.37 -15.03
C ASP A 722 45.32 -57.85 -14.49
N ASP A 723 44.39 -58.43 -15.27
CA ASP A 723 43.07 -58.83 -14.73
C ASP A 723 42.91 -60.33 -14.39
N LEU A 724 42.02 -60.63 -13.45
CA LEU A 724 41.65 -61.97 -12.99
C LEU A 724 40.14 -62.20 -13.03
N ILE A 725 39.73 -63.41 -13.43
CA ILE A 725 38.35 -63.88 -13.30
C ILE A 725 38.28 -64.96 -12.21
N SER A 726 37.49 -64.70 -11.17
CA SER A 726 37.24 -65.64 -10.09
C SER A 726 35.89 -66.34 -10.26
N PHE A 727 35.89 -67.67 -10.34
CA PHE A 727 34.67 -68.47 -10.28
C PHE A 727 34.59 -69.23 -8.96
N ALA A 728 33.39 -69.29 -8.37
CA ALA A 728 33.14 -70.23 -7.29
C ALA A 728 33.29 -71.69 -7.77
N THR A 729 33.87 -72.54 -6.94
CA THR A 729 34.16 -73.96 -7.25
C THR A 729 32.91 -74.81 -7.49
N ASP A 730 31.74 -74.33 -7.10
CA ASP A 730 30.45 -74.96 -7.43
C ASP A 730 29.95 -74.63 -8.85
N ILE A 731 30.58 -73.67 -9.53
CA ILE A 731 30.38 -73.34 -10.95
C ILE A 731 31.39 -74.14 -11.80
N PHE A 732 32.69 -73.95 -11.54
CA PHE A 732 33.76 -74.65 -12.25
C PHE A 732 34.81 -75.14 -11.26
N ASP A 733 35.15 -76.43 -11.31
CA ASP A 733 36.11 -77.05 -10.38
C ASP A 733 37.55 -76.56 -10.63
N ASP A 734 37.89 -76.30 -11.91
CA ASP A 734 39.22 -75.89 -12.36
C ASP A 734 39.19 -75.22 -13.75
N PHE A 735 40.35 -74.73 -14.20
CA PHE A 735 40.52 -74.12 -15.51
C PHE A 735 40.12 -75.04 -16.67
N SER A 736 40.38 -76.34 -16.57
CA SER A 736 40.05 -77.28 -17.65
C SER A 736 38.53 -77.41 -17.82
N SER A 737 37.78 -77.42 -16.73
CA SER A 737 36.32 -77.48 -16.74
C SER A 737 35.72 -76.21 -17.33
N MET A 738 36.20 -75.03 -16.92
CA MET A 738 35.78 -73.73 -17.45
C MET A 738 36.13 -73.59 -18.93
N PHE A 739 37.37 -73.88 -19.31
CA PHE A 739 37.85 -73.71 -20.69
C PHE A 739 37.10 -74.64 -21.67
N SER A 740 36.61 -75.79 -21.21
CA SER A 740 35.76 -76.68 -22.01
C SER A 740 34.37 -76.12 -22.33
N SER A 741 33.93 -75.16 -21.53
CA SER A 741 32.66 -74.42 -21.67
C SER A 741 32.84 -73.05 -22.34
N ALA A 742 34.06 -72.71 -22.75
CA ALA A 742 34.38 -71.46 -23.44
C ALA A 742 34.34 -71.63 -24.96
N SER A 743 33.90 -70.57 -25.66
CA SER A 743 33.84 -70.55 -27.12
C SER A 743 34.14 -69.15 -27.66
N GLN A 744 34.83 -69.08 -28.79
CA GLN A 744 35.04 -67.81 -29.50
C GLN A 744 33.79 -67.46 -30.33
N VAL A 745 33.26 -66.25 -30.13
CA VAL A 745 32.10 -65.72 -30.87
C VAL A 745 32.48 -64.35 -31.45
N GLY A 746 32.84 -64.31 -32.74
CA GLY A 746 33.36 -63.07 -33.34
C GLY A 746 34.71 -62.69 -32.72
N THR A 747 34.82 -61.45 -32.21
CA THR A 747 35.97 -60.98 -31.44
C THR A 747 35.87 -61.29 -29.95
N ASP A 748 34.68 -61.67 -29.47
CA ASP A 748 34.41 -61.92 -28.04
C ASP A 748 34.66 -63.38 -27.67
N THR A 749 34.99 -63.63 -26.41
CA THR A 749 35.00 -64.97 -25.81
C THR A 749 33.78 -65.15 -24.90
N VAL A 750 33.06 -66.26 -25.06
CA VAL A 750 31.86 -66.58 -24.27
C VAL A 750 32.11 -67.83 -23.45
N ILE A 751 32.03 -67.71 -22.13
CA ILE A 751 32.12 -68.80 -21.15
C ILE A 751 30.70 -69.10 -20.66
N ALA A 752 30.14 -70.26 -21.04
CA ALA A 752 28.76 -70.62 -20.72
C ALA A 752 28.70 -71.81 -19.76
N TYR A 753 28.49 -71.54 -18.47
CA TYR A 753 28.26 -72.61 -17.48
C TYR A 753 26.92 -73.31 -17.74
N ASN A 754 25.86 -72.51 -17.95
CA ASN A 754 24.55 -72.98 -18.40
C ASN A 754 23.82 -71.87 -19.17
N ILE A 755 22.56 -72.10 -19.54
CA ILE A 755 21.79 -71.15 -20.38
C ILE A 755 21.49 -69.80 -19.68
N ASP A 756 21.52 -69.79 -18.36
CA ASP A 756 21.23 -68.63 -17.53
C ASP A 756 22.50 -67.99 -16.97
N ASN A 757 23.66 -68.66 -17.03
CA ASN A 757 24.93 -68.21 -16.44
C ASN A 757 26.03 -68.19 -17.51
N ILE A 758 26.28 -67.01 -18.06
CA ILE A 758 27.17 -66.78 -19.21
C ILE A 758 28.03 -65.55 -18.94
N VAL A 759 29.35 -65.66 -19.06
CA VAL A 759 30.26 -64.51 -19.05
C VAL A 759 30.73 -64.26 -20.48
N THR A 760 30.60 -63.02 -20.96
CA THR A 760 31.12 -62.57 -22.25
C THR A 760 32.29 -61.63 -22.02
N LEU A 761 33.48 -62.02 -22.46
CA LEU A 761 34.68 -61.18 -22.46
C LEU A 761 34.75 -60.45 -23.80
N LYS A 762 34.51 -59.14 -23.80
CA LYS A 762 34.48 -58.32 -25.02
C LYS A 762 35.86 -58.17 -25.62
N ASP A 763 35.96 -58.42 -26.92
CA ASP A 763 37.20 -58.26 -27.69
C ASP A 763 38.42 -59.05 -27.15
N VAL A 764 38.16 -60.10 -26.36
CA VAL A 764 39.17 -61.03 -25.85
C VAL A 764 39.18 -62.30 -26.71
N SER A 765 40.36 -62.72 -27.16
CA SER A 765 40.50 -63.99 -27.86
C SER A 765 40.54 -65.18 -26.90
N LEU A 766 39.80 -66.24 -27.20
CA LEU A 766 39.85 -67.49 -26.43
C LEU A 766 41.27 -68.06 -26.38
N SER A 767 42.07 -67.79 -27.41
CA SER A 767 43.46 -68.26 -27.50
C SER A 767 44.45 -67.47 -26.66
N SER A 768 44.09 -66.28 -26.17
CA SER A 768 44.94 -65.50 -25.25
C SER A 768 44.74 -65.88 -23.79
N LEU A 769 43.66 -66.58 -23.46
CA LEU A 769 43.35 -67.02 -22.10
C LEU A 769 44.21 -68.22 -21.67
N THR A 770 44.72 -68.15 -20.45
CA THR A 770 45.58 -69.13 -19.79
C THR A 770 45.04 -69.46 -18.40
N SER A 771 45.62 -70.46 -17.73
CA SER A 771 45.23 -70.78 -16.35
C SER A 771 45.52 -69.66 -15.36
N ASP A 772 46.42 -68.73 -15.69
CA ASP A 772 46.84 -67.65 -14.79
C ASP A 772 45.82 -66.51 -14.73
N ASP A 773 44.92 -66.43 -15.74
CA ASP A 773 43.83 -65.45 -15.81
C ASP A 773 42.62 -65.82 -14.92
N PHE A 774 42.65 -66.98 -14.29
CA PHE A 774 41.52 -67.54 -13.56
C PHE A 774 41.88 -68.03 -12.17
N TYR A 775 40.97 -67.78 -11.23
CA TYR A 775 41.06 -68.27 -9.86
C TYR A 775 39.76 -68.97 -9.44
N PHE A 776 39.86 -70.11 -8.76
CA PHE A 776 38.70 -70.93 -8.38
C PHE A 776 38.61 -71.05 -6.86
N VAL A 777 37.50 -70.59 -6.25
CA VAL A 777 37.34 -70.43 -4.79
C VAL A 777 36.16 -71.13 -4.16
#